data_AF-A0A7J4T7J9-F1
#
_entry.id   AF-A0A7J4T7J9-F1
#
_cell.length_a   1.000
_cell.length_b   1.000
_cell.length_c   1.000
_cell.angle_alpha   90.00
_cell.angle_beta   90.00
_cell.angle_gamma   90.00
#
_symmetry.space_group_name_H-M   'P 1'
#
loop_
_entity.id
_entity.type
_entity.pdbx_description
1 polymer ?
#
loop_
_entity_poly.entity_id
_entity_poly.type
_entity_poly.pdbx_seq_one_letter_code
_entity_poly.pdbx_strand_id
1 'polypeptide(L)'
;MELAGWLMVGLLSGSFFFGIWYILIREDTKKDLRRQIGGSSFASSNRAAANFGAAKSAIDGKLAEYQVFMRDNAQALEARRAQLEAQKLAEEKDRRQRLMQAEMEKQEELRREEERLAAERAARIAAQEEADRLEQERLALEEEAKRREEEEARRAEEERQLRELEDKLKAEEEERKVAEEQRQAEEEARRLEEERIAEEARARQAAEEEMRRQEEELQRQRDLAAAEAQRQAEIEAQRLEEERKAKAASDQARLELMERLKREGAKTGDVQISLMWNNYNDLDLHVVAPSGERIHGGNRKSACGGELDVDANVRPDSKKPVENVVWDDSDGNEAPGGIYKVYVHHYKKHNKRGAKDPTDFKILVNNGGEYLEYEDELTFGDPIKLICEFDVDPPYVRNAKKKAAKIALEAAERGESVDLDELTNQILDPENLNKPQTELEVVQEQEREASVAEENRAAEIEEQRMHEEARAQREEANKLRHEEAERQAKSHLQKLTENPLSPKLEKEWINRMAKSNGNSGEIQISLIWDNLNDLDLHVFAPSGEKIDVNNRQSECGGILDLDANISPDNKKPLENVIWSDELTSKSAPHGTYRVMVHHNQKHNKRNTKDPTAYSVIVKVDQMLAEFNGSISHGEPAQDIVQFTLEESEIREARKQLVARINQAKSSGESIDEAELSYQLIGTIRNRLREESMNQLLDD
;
A
#
# COMPACT_ATOMS: atom_id res chain seq x y z
N MET A 1 40.89 -4.23 0.01
CA MET A 1 41.49 -3.55 1.18
C MET A 1 42.22 -2.30 0.69
N GLU A 2 42.58 -1.42 1.61
CA GLU A 2 42.87 -0.01 1.30
C GLU A 2 44.27 0.28 0.72
N LEU A 3 44.39 1.52 0.24
CA LEU A 3 45.64 2.22 -0.03
C LEU A 3 46.60 2.21 1.17
N ALA A 4 47.82 1.69 0.98
CA ALA A 4 48.97 2.02 1.82
C ALA A 4 50.30 1.71 1.09
N GLY A 5 50.91 2.71 0.44
CA GLY A 5 52.18 2.55 -0.27
C GLY A 5 53.32 3.34 0.36
N TRP A 6 54.16 2.67 1.17
CA TRP A 6 55.49 3.10 1.63
C TRP A 6 56.34 1.81 1.71
N LEU A 7 57.33 1.53 0.86
CA LEU A 7 58.48 2.32 0.45
C LEU A 7 59.44 2.64 1.61
N MET A 8 60.12 1.60 2.12
CA MET A 8 61.46 1.73 2.73
C MET A 8 62.28 0.43 2.63
N VAL A 9 63.39 0.52 1.88
CA VAL A 9 64.68 -0.20 2.02
C VAL A 9 64.66 -1.63 2.59
N GLY A 10 64.65 -2.62 1.69
CA GLY A 10 65.09 -3.98 1.99
C GLY A 10 66.59 -4.16 1.69
N LEU A 11 67.47 -3.79 2.62
CA LEU A 11 68.92 -4.03 2.54
C LEU A 11 69.55 -4.31 3.91
N LEU A 12 70.43 -5.31 3.94
CA LEU A 12 71.46 -5.55 4.97
C LEU A 12 70.99 -5.83 6.41
N SER A 13 70.43 -7.02 6.62
CA SER A 13 70.80 -7.82 7.79
C SER A 13 71.13 -9.27 7.36
N GLY A 14 72.19 -9.90 7.85
CA GLY A 14 73.21 -9.40 8.76
C GLY A 14 74.16 -10.48 9.28
N SER A 15 74.39 -11.54 8.51
CA SER A 15 75.21 -12.68 8.93
C SER A 15 76.67 -12.49 8.53
N PHE A 16 77.58 -13.03 9.36
CA PHE A 16 78.99 -13.31 9.03
C PHE A 16 80.01 -12.15 9.03
N PHE A 17 79.92 -11.22 9.99
CA PHE A 17 81.09 -10.42 10.41
C PHE A 17 81.99 -11.18 11.40
N PHE A 18 82.60 -12.30 10.96
CA PHE A 18 83.64 -13.03 11.71
C PHE A 18 84.62 -13.73 10.74
N GLY A 19 85.34 -12.94 9.93
CA GLY A 19 86.09 -13.44 8.76
C GLY A 19 87.49 -12.84 8.53
N ILE A 20 88.09 -12.21 9.54
CA ILE A 20 89.53 -11.83 9.60
C ILE A 20 90.07 -11.13 8.34
N TRP A 21 89.71 -9.85 8.19
CA TRP A 21 90.60 -8.89 7.53
C TRP A 21 91.87 -8.71 8.38
N TYR A 22 92.99 -8.39 7.74
CA TYR A 22 94.22 -7.87 8.36
C TYR A 22 95.17 -8.80 9.15
N ILE A 23 95.36 -10.05 8.70
CA ILE A 23 96.72 -10.66 8.80
C ILE A 23 97.59 -10.03 7.70
N LEU A 24 98.07 -8.79 7.90
CA LEU A 24 99.08 -8.16 7.04
C LEU A 24 99.85 -7.00 7.71
N ILE A 25 100.42 -7.27 8.89
CA ILE A 25 101.60 -6.55 9.40
C ILE A 25 102.75 -7.54 9.45
N ARG A 26 103.92 -7.14 8.95
CA ARG A 26 105.13 -7.97 8.80
C ARG A 26 105.88 -8.14 10.14
N GLU A 27 106.58 -9.26 10.32
CA GLU A 27 108.06 -9.27 10.32
C GLU A 27 108.69 -10.69 10.30
N ASP A 28 109.78 -10.77 9.53
CA ASP A 28 110.99 -11.62 9.58
C ASP A 28 111.01 -13.16 9.75
N THR A 29 111.99 -13.75 9.04
CA THR A 29 112.36 -15.16 8.98
C THR A 29 113.76 -15.45 9.57
N LYS A 30 114.16 -16.72 9.67
CA LYS A 30 115.37 -17.15 10.43
C LYS A 30 116.58 -17.47 9.51
N LYS A 31 117.74 -16.86 9.83
CA LYS A 31 119.16 -17.35 9.81
C LYS A 31 119.55 -18.55 8.92
N ASP A 32 120.71 -18.66 8.23
CA ASP A 32 121.95 -17.84 8.08
C ASP A 32 122.59 -18.23 6.67
N LEU A 33 123.88 -18.35 6.26
CA LEU A 33 125.25 -18.28 6.82
C LEU A 33 126.36 -18.07 5.73
N ARG A 34 127.23 -17.03 5.83
CA ARG A 34 128.63 -16.87 5.25
C ARG A 34 128.89 -17.00 3.70
N ARG A 35 129.79 -16.26 2.99
CA ARG A 35 131.16 -15.64 3.16
C ARG A 35 132.38 -16.59 2.92
N GLN A 36 133.58 -16.20 2.41
CA GLN A 36 134.13 -15.12 1.51
C GLN A 36 135.72 -15.22 1.43
N ILE A 37 136.39 -14.92 0.28
CA ILE A 37 137.83 -14.42 0.11
C ILE A 37 139.01 -15.38 0.53
N GLY A 38 140.31 -15.35 0.11
CA GLY A 38 141.13 -14.67 -0.96
C GLY A 38 142.68 -14.48 -0.65
N GLY A 39 143.59 -14.35 -1.68
CA GLY A 39 145.05 -13.88 -1.60
C GLY A 39 146.22 -14.93 -1.75
N SER A 40 147.54 -14.69 -2.03
CA SER A 40 148.38 -13.55 -2.60
C SER A 40 149.95 -13.86 -2.79
N SER A 41 150.74 -13.13 -3.65
CA SER A 41 152.27 -12.95 -3.75
C SER A 41 153.22 -13.93 -4.58
N PHE A 42 154.53 -13.72 -5.00
CA PHE A 42 155.43 -12.59 -5.49
C PHE A 42 156.92 -13.01 -5.94
N ALA A 43 157.74 -12.15 -6.66
CA ALA A 43 159.26 -12.11 -6.92
C ALA A 43 160.03 -13.08 -7.94
N SER A 44 161.35 -12.98 -8.37
CA SER A 44 162.32 -11.89 -8.83
C SER A 44 163.81 -12.33 -9.29
N SER A 45 164.51 -11.63 -10.25
CA SER A 45 166.02 -11.47 -10.52
C SER A 45 166.96 -12.57 -11.20
N ASN A 46 168.25 -12.43 -11.71
CA ASN A 46 169.10 -11.40 -12.46
C ASN A 46 170.61 -11.83 -12.87
N ARG A 47 171.25 -11.32 -13.98
CA ARG A 47 172.73 -11.32 -14.49
C ARG A 47 173.44 -12.65 -15.00
N ALA A 48 174.66 -12.80 -15.62
CA ALA A 48 175.97 -12.04 -15.89
C ALA A 48 176.79 -12.46 -17.22
N ALA A 49 178.15 -12.27 -17.40
CA ALA A 49 178.91 -12.39 -18.73
C ALA A 49 180.43 -12.94 -18.85
N ALA A 50 180.75 -13.96 -19.74
CA ALA A 50 181.97 -14.21 -20.67
C ALA A 50 183.11 -15.36 -20.62
N ASN A 51 183.41 -16.06 -21.80
CA ASN A 51 184.67 -16.56 -22.54
C ASN A 51 185.68 -17.82 -22.30
N PHE A 52 186.29 -18.38 -23.43
CA PHE A 52 187.63 -19.11 -23.72
C PHE A 52 187.87 -20.69 -23.92
N GLY A 53 189.03 -21.19 -24.50
CA GLY A 53 189.40 -22.65 -24.87
C GLY A 53 190.85 -23.02 -25.48
N ALA A 54 191.24 -24.32 -25.82
CA ALA A 54 192.65 -24.83 -26.20
C ALA A 54 192.89 -26.21 -27.02
N ALA A 55 194.16 -26.75 -27.21
CA ALA A 55 194.65 -27.99 -28.01
C ALA A 55 195.98 -28.73 -27.45
N LYS A 56 196.80 -29.74 -27.96
CA LYS A 56 197.11 -30.49 -29.26
C LYS A 56 197.73 -32.01 -29.24
N SER A 57 198.91 -32.40 -29.87
CA SER A 57 199.29 -33.78 -30.50
C SER A 57 200.82 -34.24 -30.67
N ALA A 58 201.39 -35.41 -31.16
CA ALA A 58 201.15 -36.91 -31.40
C ALA A 58 202.26 -37.71 -32.28
N ILE A 59 202.70 -39.01 -32.07
CA ILE A 59 203.46 -40.04 -32.96
C ILE A 59 203.99 -41.39 -32.26
N ASP A 60 204.29 -42.51 -33.02
CA ASP A 60 205.26 -43.69 -32.84
C ASP A 60 204.85 -45.19 -32.48
N GLY A 61 205.72 -46.21 -32.75
CA GLY A 61 205.52 -47.65 -32.37
C GLY A 61 206.52 -48.79 -32.79
N LYS A 62 206.21 -50.06 -32.39
CA LYS A 62 206.93 -51.39 -32.51
C LYS A 62 208.04 -51.73 -31.45
N LEU A 63 208.34 -53.04 -31.31
CA LEU A 63 209.45 -53.70 -30.56
C LEU A 63 209.30 -53.95 -29.02
N ALA A 64 208.15 -53.72 -28.39
CA ALA A 64 207.93 -53.95 -26.94
C ALA A 64 207.14 -55.23 -26.58
N GLU A 65 207.32 -56.31 -27.36
CA GLU A 65 206.24 -57.25 -27.72
C GLU A 65 205.82 -58.30 -26.66
N TYR A 66 206.60 -58.55 -25.60
CA TYR A 66 206.39 -59.73 -24.73
C TYR A 66 206.40 -59.49 -23.20
N GLN A 67 206.39 -58.23 -22.73
CA GLN A 67 206.50 -57.95 -21.27
C GLN A 67 205.30 -57.18 -20.66
N VAL A 68 204.54 -56.41 -21.44
CA VAL A 68 203.36 -55.65 -20.94
C VAL A 68 202.07 -56.49 -20.96
N PHE A 69 202.06 -57.65 -21.64
CA PHE A 69 200.98 -58.64 -21.59
C PHE A 69 200.60 -59.04 -20.14
N MET A 70 201.58 -59.07 -19.23
CA MET A 70 201.38 -59.36 -17.80
C MET A 70 200.94 -58.16 -16.96
N ARG A 71 200.87 -56.95 -17.53
CA ARG A 71 200.58 -55.70 -16.81
C ARG A 71 199.17 -55.18 -17.12
N ASP A 72 198.79 -55.05 -18.38
CA ASP A 72 197.50 -54.44 -18.74
C ASP A 72 196.33 -55.43 -18.77
N ASN A 73 196.59 -56.70 -18.46
CA ASN A 73 195.57 -57.64 -17.97
C ASN A 73 194.90 -57.12 -16.66
N ALA A 74 195.53 -56.19 -15.93
CA ALA A 74 194.88 -55.44 -14.85
C ALA A 74 193.93 -54.34 -15.38
N GLN A 75 194.29 -53.64 -16.47
CA GLN A 75 193.44 -52.59 -17.07
C GLN A 75 192.17 -53.16 -17.73
N ALA A 76 192.19 -54.44 -18.13
CA ALA A 76 191.04 -55.15 -18.67
C ALA A 76 189.81 -55.18 -17.74
N LEU A 77 189.98 -54.92 -16.44
CA LEU A 77 188.89 -54.78 -15.47
C LEU A 77 188.35 -53.34 -15.33
N GLU A 78 189.19 -52.31 -15.50
CA GLU A 78 188.75 -50.91 -15.37
C GLU A 78 188.07 -50.38 -16.63
N ALA A 79 188.58 -50.71 -17.82
CA ALA A 79 187.97 -50.33 -19.09
C ALA A 79 186.51 -50.83 -19.22
N ARG A 80 186.21 -52.00 -18.62
CA ARG A 80 184.88 -52.61 -18.61
C ARG A 80 183.88 -51.95 -17.66
N ARG A 81 184.34 -51.10 -16.71
CA ARG A 81 183.47 -50.22 -15.92
C ARG A 81 183.08 -48.97 -16.72
N ALA A 82 184.04 -48.33 -17.39
CA ALA A 82 183.80 -47.09 -18.15
C ALA A 82 182.74 -47.25 -19.27
N GLN A 83 182.68 -48.42 -19.93
CA GLN A 83 181.66 -48.71 -20.95
C GLN A 83 180.21 -48.72 -20.40
N LEU A 84 180.02 -48.97 -19.10
CA LEU A 84 178.70 -49.16 -18.48
C LEU A 84 178.03 -47.86 -18.01
N GLU A 85 178.81 -46.80 -17.80
CA GLU A 85 178.28 -45.46 -17.48
C GLU A 85 177.96 -44.66 -18.76
N ALA A 86 178.79 -44.78 -19.80
CA ALA A 86 178.62 -44.08 -21.06
C ALA A 86 177.29 -44.40 -21.78
N GLN A 87 176.80 -45.65 -21.70
CA GLN A 87 175.53 -46.04 -22.33
C GLN A 87 174.31 -45.41 -21.65
N LYS A 88 174.30 -45.31 -20.31
CA LYS A 88 173.13 -44.79 -19.56
C LYS A 88 172.82 -43.32 -19.85
N LEU A 89 173.87 -42.51 -20.04
CA LEU A 89 173.72 -41.07 -20.29
C LEU A 89 173.18 -40.74 -21.70
N ALA A 90 173.29 -41.67 -22.65
CA ALA A 90 172.76 -41.49 -24.00
C ALA A 90 171.24 -41.73 -24.06
N GLU A 91 170.76 -42.78 -23.38
CA GLU A 91 169.36 -43.22 -23.41
C GLU A 91 168.40 -42.24 -22.70
N GLU A 92 168.86 -41.58 -21.63
CA GLU A 92 168.07 -40.57 -20.90
C GLU A 92 167.77 -39.31 -21.76
N LYS A 93 168.72 -38.88 -22.59
CA LYS A 93 168.57 -37.67 -23.42
C LYS A 93 167.50 -37.84 -24.50
N ASP A 94 167.52 -38.97 -25.22
CA ASP A 94 166.57 -39.22 -26.30
C ASP A 94 165.12 -39.32 -25.79
N ARG A 95 164.94 -39.97 -24.63
CA ARG A 95 163.64 -40.06 -23.96
C ARG A 95 163.05 -38.69 -23.58
N ARG A 96 163.90 -37.74 -23.15
CA ARG A 96 163.46 -36.39 -22.76
C ARG A 96 163.04 -35.54 -23.97
N GLN A 97 163.69 -35.72 -25.12
CA GLN A 97 163.43 -34.92 -26.32
C GLN A 97 162.08 -35.27 -26.98
N ARG A 98 161.70 -36.56 -27.01
CA ARG A 98 160.42 -37.01 -27.59
C ARG A 98 159.18 -36.52 -26.81
N LEU A 99 159.29 -36.34 -25.49
CA LEU A 99 158.17 -35.92 -24.64
C LEU A 99 157.73 -34.47 -24.91
N MET A 100 158.68 -33.53 -25.05
CA MET A 100 158.38 -32.13 -25.38
C MET A 100 157.68 -31.98 -26.73
N GLN A 101 158.01 -32.83 -27.70
CA GLN A 101 157.49 -32.71 -29.06
C GLN A 101 156.01 -33.10 -29.15
N ALA A 102 155.58 -34.13 -28.43
CA ALA A 102 154.18 -34.59 -28.36
C ALA A 102 153.27 -33.68 -27.52
N GLU A 103 153.83 -32.83 -26.65
CA GLU A 103 153.07 -31.90 -25.80
C GLU A 103 152.67 -30.61 -26.56
N MET A 104 153.51 -30.17 -27.50
CA MET A 104 153.23 -29.03 -28.39
C MET A 104 152.08 -29.30 -29.36
N GLU A 105 152.08 -30.44 -30.07
CA GLU A 105 151.04 -30.77 -31.07
C GLU A 105 149.63 -30.77 -30.45
N LYS A 106 149.50 -31.29 -29.22
CA LYS A 106 148.23 -31.32 -28.49
C LYS A 106 147.65 -29.95 -28.14
N GLN A 107 148.48 -28.92 -27.96
CA GLN A 107 147.96 -27.56 -27.73
C GLN A 107 147.47 -26.89 -29.02
N GLU A 108 147.98 -27.28 -30.19
CA GLU A 108 147.59 -26.69 -31.47
C GLU A 108 146.27 -27.29 -32.02
N GLU A 109 145.98 -28.57 -31.74
CA GLU A 109 144.67 -29.17 -32.05
C GLU A 109 143.54 -28.53 -31.23
N LEU A 110 143.69 -28.42 -29.91
CA LEU A 110 142.66 -27.91 -29.00
C LEU A 110 142.15 -26.52 -29.40
N ARG A 111 143.05 -25.60 -29.78
CA ARG A 111 142.65 -24.25 -30.23
C ARG A 111 141.81 -24.27 -31.52
N ARG A 112 142.11 -25.18 -32.46
CA ARG A 112 141.34 -25.30 -33.71
C ARG A 112 139.94 -25.85 -33.48
N GLU A 113 139.75 -26.68 -32.44
CA GLU A 113 138.44 -27.21 -32.08
C GLU A 113 137.57 -26.16 -31.36
N GLU A 114 138.14 -25.38 -30.43
CA GLU A 114 137.44 -24.28 -29.75
C GLU A 114 136.96 -23.19 -30.72
N GLU A 115 137.83 -22.74 -31.64
CA GLU A 115 137.47 -21.71 -32.64
C GLU A 115 136.33 -22.19 -33.56
N ARG A 116 136.25 -23.49 -33.88
CA ARG A 116 135.17 -24.06 -34.70
C ARG A 116 133.83 -24.16 -33.94
N LEU A 117 133.87 -24.56 -32.66
CA LEU A 117 132.70 -24.63 -31.78
C LEU A 117 132.12 -23.24 -31.46
N ALA A 118 132.96 -22.20 -31.41
CA ALA A 118 132.51 -20.83 -31.25
C ALA A 118 131.70 -20.33 -32.46
N ALA A 119 132.17 -20.60 -33.68
CA ALA A 119 131.49 -20.21 -34.91
C ALA A 119 130.11 -20.90 -35.07
N GLU A 120 130.03 -22.20 -34.75
CA GLU A 120 128.78 -22.97 -34.84
C GLU A 120 127.71 -22.46 -33.87
N ARG A 121 128.10 -22.07 -32.64
CA ARG A 121 127.18 -21.46 -31.67
C ARG A 121 126.65 -20.10 -32.12
N ALA A 122 127.50 -19.25 -32.71
CA ALA A 122 127.09 -17.93 -33.18
C ALA A 122 126.01 -18.01 -34.29
N ALA A 123 126.21 -18.91 -35.27
CA ALA A 123 125.24 -19.11 -36.36
C ALA A 123 123.87 -19.61 -35.85
N ARG A 124 123.88 -20.50 -34.84
CA ARG A 124 122.64 -21.10 -34.31
C ARG A 124 121.78 -20.11 -33.49
N ILE A 125 122.40 -19.12 -32.84
CA ILE A 125 121.66 -18.08 -32.10
C ILE A 125 120.95 -17.13 -33.07
N ALA A 126 121.64 -16.67 -34.12
CA ALA A 126 121.07 -15.77 -35.12
C ALA A 126 119.83 -16.36 -35.81
N ALA A 127 119.85 -17.66 -36.15
CA ALA A 127 118.72 -18.35 -36.76
C ALA A 127 117.50 -18.49 -35.81
N GLN A 128 117.73 -18.51 -34.49
CA GLN A 128 116.65 -18.56 -33.48
C GLN A 128 115.97 -17.18 -33.36
N GLU A 129 116.76 -16.10 -33.27
CA GLU A 129 116.26 -14.72 -33.13
C GLU A 129 115.51 -14.17 -34.38
N GLU A 130 115.62 -14.85 -35.52
CA GLU A 130 114.85 -14.57 -36.73
C GLU A 130 113.52 -15.35 -36.74
N ALA A 131 113.53 -16.63 -36.34
CA ALA A 131 112.34 -17.46 -36.24
C ALA A 131 111.34 -16.94 -35.19
N ASP A 132 111.81 -16.68 -33.97
CA ASP A 132 110.99 -16.20 -32.85
C ASP A 132 110.30 -14.85 -33.18
N ARG A 133 110.91 -14.04 -34.05
CA ARG A 133 110.42 -12.71 -34.46
C ARG A 133 109.26 -12.80 -35.45
N LEU A 134 109.37 -13.71 -36.43
CA LEU A 134 108.30 -13.98 -37.40
C LEU A 134 107.08 -14.65 -36.73
N GLU A 135 107.29 -15.45 -35.69
CA GLU A 135 106.18 -16.05 -34.93
C GLU A 135 105.40 -15.01 -34.12
N GLN A 136 106.08 -14.05 -33.48
CA GLN A 136 105.41 -12.95 -32.77
C GLN A 136 104.64 -12.01 -33.71
N GLU A 137 105.19 -11.69 -34.89
CA GLU A 137 104.48 -10.86 -35.89
C GLU A 137 103.20 -11.55 -36.39
N ARG A 138 103.24 -12.87 -36.61
CA ARG A 138 102.06 -13.64 -37.03
C ARG A 138 100.98 -13.70 -35.95
N LEU A 139 101.36 -13.90 -34.68
CA LEU A 139 100.44 -13.93 -33.54
C LEU A 139 99.77 -12.57 -33.30
N ALA A 140 100.50 -11.46 -33.45
CA ALA A 140 99.94 -10.11 -33.31
C ALA A 140 98.85 -9.83 -34.36
N LEU A 141 99.09 -10.21 -35.62
CA LEU A 141 98.10 -10.07 -36.71
C LEU A 141 96.86 -10.95 -36.50
N GLU A 142 97.04 -12.17 -35.97
CA GLU A 142 95.94 -13.09 -35.67
C GLU A 142 95.06 -12.57 -34.53
N GLU A 143 95.64 -11.98 -33.47
CA GLU A 143 94.87 -11.37 -32.38
C GLU A 143 94.14 -10.08 -32.83
N GLU A 144 94.77 -9.24 -33.65
CA GLU A 144 94.13 -8.02 -34.15
C GLU A 144 92.96 -8.31 -35.09
N ALA A 145 93.11 -9.29 -36.00
CA ALA A 145 92.02 -9.73 -36.89
C ALA A 145 90.82 -10.22 -36.09
N LYS A 146 91.06 -11.03 -35.04
CA LYS A 146 90.02 -11.61 -34.21
C LYS A 146 89.26 -10.56 -33.39
N ARG A 147 89.97 -9.57 -32.84
CA ARG A 147 89.35 -8.41 -32.17
C ARG A 147 88.47 -7.58 -33.10
N ARG A 148 88.84 -7.46 -34.38
CA ARG A 148 88.03 -6.76 -35.40
C ARG A 148 86.76 -7.55 -35.73
N GLU A 149 86.84 -8.87 -35.93
CA GLU A 149 85.64 -9.71 -36.13
C GLU A 149 84.70 -9.68 -34.91
N GLU A 150 85.22 -9.77 -33.68
CA GLU A 150 84.41 -9.69 -32.46
C GLU A 150 83.75 -8.30 -32.29
N GLU A 151 84.40 -7.22 -32.71
CA GLU A 151 83.81 -5.88 -32.65
C GLU A 151 82.78 -5.62 -33.76
N GLU A 152 83.03 -6.07 -34.99
CA GLU A 152 82.05 -5.99 -36.08
C GLU A 152 80.82 -6.86 -35.81
N ALA A 153 81.01 -8.07 -35.28
CA ALA A 153 79.91 -8.95 -34.86
C ALA A 153 79.05 -8.29 -33.77
N ARG A 154 79.66 -7.70 -32.74
CA ARG A 154 78.92 -7.01 -31.67
C ARG A 154 78.15 -5.80 -32.21
N ARG A 155 78.76 -4.97 -33.06
CA ARG A 155 78.08 -3.82 -33.69
C ARG A 155 76.91 -4.27 -34.58
N ALA A 156 77.07 -5.36 -35.34
CA ALA A 156 76.00 -5.92 -36.17
C ALA A 156 74.86 -6.55 -35.35
N GLU A 157 75.14 -7.04 -34.14
CA GLU A 157 74.11 -7.50 -33.20
C GLU A 157 73.39 -6.32 -32.53
N GLU A 158 74.12 -5.30 -32.07
CA GLU A 158 73.58 -4.05 -31.54
C GLU A 158 72.66 -3.35 -32.58
N GLU A 159 73.06 -3.27 -33.85
CA GLU A 159 72.26 -2.69 -34.94
C GLU A 159 70.98 -3.50 -35.24
N ARG A 160 71.04 -4.84 -35.11
CA ARG A 160 69.85 -5.71 -35.25
C ARG A 160 68.88 -5.54 -34.09
N GLN A 161 69.38 -5.53 -32.85
CA GLN A 161 68.55 -5.31 -31.66
C GLN A 161 67.89 -3.92 -31.69
N LEU A 162 68.60 -2.89 -32.17
CA LEU A 162 68.03 -1.55 -32.33
C LEU A 162 66.91 -1.52 -33.38
N ARG A 163 67.07 -2.17 -34.54
CA ARG A 163 66.00 -2.29 -35.55
C ARG A 163 64.80 -3.09 -35.04
N GLU A 164 65.03 -4.21 -34.35
CA GLU A 164 63.95 -5.02 -33.79
C GLU A 164 63.16 -4.24 -32.71
N LEU A 165 63.84 -3.41 -31.93
CA LEU A 165 63.20 -2.48 -30.99
C LEU A 165 62.42 -1.37 -31.70
N GLU A 166 63.00 -0.73 -32.71
CA GLU A 166 62.31 0.30 -33.51
C GLU A 166 61.04 -0.23 -34.18
N ASP A 167 61.10 -1.41 -34.81
CA ASP A 167 59.97 -1.96 -35.55
C ASP A 167 58.89 -2.50 -34.61
N LYS A 168 59.26 -3.01 -33.42
CA LYS A 168 58.30 -3.27 -32.32
C LYS A 168 57.64 -2.00 -31.82
N LEU A 169 58.38 -0.91 -31.67
CA LEU A 169 57.85 0.35 -31.14
C LEU A 169 56.92 1.03 -32.16
N LYS A 170 57.23 0.96 -33.46
CA LYS A 170 56.32 1.37 -34.55
C LYS A 170 55.05 0.50 -34.60
N ALA A 171 55.19 -0.82 -34.44
CA ALA A 171 54.03 -1.72 -34.38
C ALA A 171 53.14 -1.43 -33.17
N GLU A 172 53.71 -1.20 -31.98
CA GLU A 172 52.95 -0.82 -30.79
C GLU A 172 52.29 0.56 -30.95
N GLU A 173 52.93 1.51 -31.62
CA GLU A 173 52.35 2.84 -31.90
C GLU A 173 51.15 2.76 -32.87
N GLU A 174 51.23 1.95 -33.92
CA GLU A 174 50.12 1.73 -34.86
C GLU A 174 48.98 0.90 -34.22
N GLU A 175 49.30 -0.15 -33.44
CA GLU A 175 48.28 -0.87 -32.66
C GLU A 175 47.56 0.04 -31.65
N ARG A 176 48.29 0.97 -31.01
CA ARG A 176 47.71 1.99 -30.13
C ARG A 176 46.79 2.95 -30.89
N LYS A 177 47.17 3.45 -32.07
CA LYS A 177 46.32 4.32 -32.90
C LYS A 177 45.05 3.62 -33.34
N VAL A 178 45.16 2.40 -33.89
CA VAL A 178 44.00 1.61 -34.31
C VAL A 178 43.09 1.30 -33.11
N ALA A 179 43.64 0.98 -31.94
CA ALA A 179 42.86 0.75 -30.73
C ALA A 179 42.21 2.05 -30.18
N GLU A 180 42.81 3.21 -30.39
CA GLU A 180 42.25 4.51 -29.99
C GLU A 180 41.15 4.97 -30.96
N GLU A 181 41.35 4.86 -32.27
CA GLU A 181 40.32 5.11 -33.29
C GLU A 181 39.11 4.16 -33.12
N GLN A 182 39.35 2.86 -32.86
CA GLN A 182 38.27 1.90 -32.57
C GLN A 182 37.48 2.28 -31.32
N ARG A 183 38.14 2.74 -30.25
CA ARG A 183 37.46 3.21 -29.03
C ARG A 183 36.67 4.49 -29.27
N GLN A 184 37.19 5.43 -30.05
CA GLN A 184 36.48 6.65 -30.38
C GLN A 184 35.23 6.35 -31.22
N ALA A 185 35.34 5.45 -32.22
CA ALA A 185 34.21 5.00 -33.03
C ALA A 185 33.18 4.19 -32.22
N GLU A 186 33.62 3.34 -31.28
CA GLU A 186 32.74 2.60 -30.36
C GLU A 186 32.01 3.55 -29.40
N GLU A 187 32.69 4.57 -28.87
CA GLU A 187 32.07 5.58 -28.00
C GLU A 187 31.10 6.49 -28.77
N GLU A 188 31.42 6.89 -30.01
CA GLU A 188 30.52 7.68 -30.87
C GLU A 188 29.27 6.86 -31.26
N ALA A 189 29.44 5.61 -31.71
CA ALA A 189 28.33 4.71 -32.02
C ALA A 189 27.43 4.46 -30.79
N ARG A 190 28.04 4.29 -29.61
CA ARG A 190 27.31 4.15 -28.35
C ARG A 190 26.55 5.43 -27.98
N ARG A 191 27.14 6.61 -28.13
CA ARG A 191 26.48 7.90 -27.88
C ARG A 191 25.27 8.10 -28.80
N LEU A 192 25.39 7.76 -30.08
CA LEU A 192 24.29 7.84 -31.04
C LEU A 192 23.15 6.87 -30.70
N GLU A 193 23.45 5.64 -30.27
CA GLU A 193 22.41 4.69 -29.83
C GLU A 193 21.77 5.11 -28.49
N GLU A 194 22.54 5.64 -27.54
CA GLU A 194 22.01 6.21 -26.30
C GLU A 194 21.12 7.44 -26.56
N GLU A 195 21.47 8.31 -27.52
CA GLU A 195 20.63 9.43 -27.95
C GLU A 195 19.35 8.96 -28.67
N ARG A 196 19.45 7.96 -29.55
CA ARG A 196 18.31 7.35 -30.25
C ARG A 196 17.33 6.71 -29.27
N ILE A 197 17.82 5.95 -28.29
CA ILE A 197 17.01 5.36 -27.21
C ILE A 197 16.36 6.46 -26.36
N ALA A 198 17.09 7.55 -26.07
CA ALA A 198 16.54 8.68 -25.32
C ALA A 198 15.47 9.45 -26.12
N GLU A 199 15.61 9.60 -27.45
CA GLU A 199 14.58 10.18 -28.31
C GLU A 199 13.33 9.28 -28.39
N GLU A 200 13.51 7.98 -28.62
CA GLU A 200 12.40 7.00 -28.65
C GLU A 200 11.64 6.97 -27.32
N ALA A 201 12.35 7.03 -26.18
CA ALA A 201 11.75 7.13 -24.85
C ALA A 201 10.97 8.44 -24.64
N ARG A 202 11.50 9.58 -25.12
CA ARG A 202 10.82 10.89 -25.03
C ARG A 202 9.57 10.93 -25.92
N ALA A 203 9.64 10.41 -27.14
CA ALA A 203 8.50 10.30 -28.04
C ALA A 203 7.40 9.41 -27.46
N ARG A 204 7.78 8.27 -26.86
CA ARG A 204 6.85 7.38 -26.15
C ARG A 204 6.18 8.07 -24.95
N GLN A 205 6.95 8.76 -24.11
CA GLN A 205 6.40 9.51 -22.97
C GLN A 205 5.42 10.61 -23.42
N ALA A 206 5.70 11.30 -24.52
CA ALA A 206 4.78 12.30 -25.08
C ALA A 206 3.47 11.66 -25.58
N ALA A 207 3.53 10.50 -26.24
CA ALA A 207 2.34 9.77 -26.68
C ALA A 207 1.52 9.20 -25.50
N GLU A 208 2.18 8.67 -24.45
CA GLU A 208 1.52 8.21 -23.23
C GLU A 208 0.87 9.38 -22.45
N GLU A 209 1.51 10.56 -22.43
CA GLU A 209 0.90 11.81 -21.91
C GLU A 209 -0.30 12.29 -22.73
N GLU A 210 -0.23 12.24 -24.07
CA GLU A 210 -1.33 12.68 -24.94
C GLU A 210 -2.55 11.76 -24.82
N MET A 211 -2.34 10.43 -24.84
CA MET A 211 -3.38 9.45 -24.57
C MET A 211 -4.04 9.69 -23.20
N ARG A 212 -3.24 9.92 -22.15
CA ARG A 212 -3.79 10.20 -20.81
C ARG A 212 -4.67 11.45 -20.80
N ARG A 213 -4.29 12.53 -21.50
CA ARG A 213 -5.11 13.75 -21.63
C ARG A 213 -6.40 13.52 -22.42
N GLN A 214 -6.36 12.68 -23.46
CA GLN A 214 -7.56 12.29 -24.21
C GLN A 214 -8.51 11.43 -23.36
N GLU A 215 -7.99 10.54 -22.52
CA GLU A 215 -8.78 9.77 -21.55
C GLU A 215 -9.35 10.64 -20.43
N GLU A 216 -8.56 11.56 -19.87
CA GLU A 216 -8.99 12.55 -18.87
C GLU A 216 -10.15 13.44 -19.39
N GLU A 217 -10.05 13.97 -20.61
CA GLU A 217 -11.10 14.81 -21.22
C GLU A 217 -12.32 13.99 -21.67
N LEU A 218 -12.13 12.75 -22.16
CA LEU A 218 -13.25 11.84 -22.45
C LEU A 218 -14.01 11.46 -21.17
N GLN A 219 -13.30 11.21 -20.07
CA GLN A 219 -13.93 10.93 -18.79
C GLN A 219 -14.70 12.15 -18.28
N ARG A 220 -14.10 13.34 -18.36
CA ARG A 220 -14.77 14.62 -18.03
C ARG A 220 -16.04 14.86 -18.85
N GLN A 221 -16.04 14.51 -20.13
CA GLN A 221 -17.25 14.59 -20.98
C GLN A 221 -18.31 13.56 -20.58
N ARG A 222 -17.92 12.35 -20.17
CA ARG A 222 -18.83 11.35 -19.61
C ARG A 222 -19.43 11.80 -18.27
N ASP A 223 -18.62 12.36 -17.38
CA ASP A 223 -19.05 12.84 -16.07
C ASP A 223 -20.06 14.00 -16.22
N LEU A 224 -19.82 14.93 -17.16
CA LEU A 224 -20.76 15.99 -17.52
C LEU A 224 -22.07 15.45 -18.09
N ALA A 225 -21.99 14.50 -19.05
CA ALA A 225 -23.18 13.89 -19.65
C ALA A 225 -24.00 13.07 -18.64
N ALA A 226 -23.33 12.39 -17.70
CA ALA A 226 -23.98 11.65 -16.61
C ALA A 226 -24.68 12.61 -15.62
N ALA A 227 -24.04 13.73 -15.27
CA ALA A 227 -24.63 14.76 -14.42
C ALA A 227 -25.85 15.45 -15.08
N GLU A 228 -25.79 15.71 -16.39
CA GLU A 228 -26.92 16.28 -17.14
C GLU A 228 -28.08 15.27 -17.25
N ALA A 229 -27.79 13.99 -17.55
CA ALA A 229 -28.80 12.93 -17.56
C ALA A 229 -29.45 12.71 -16.19
N GLN A 230 -28.68 12.73 -15.10
CA GLN A 230 -29.19 12.65 -13.74
C GLN A 230 -30.10 13.83 -13.41
N ARG A 231 -29.69 15.06 -13.75
CA ARG A 231 -30.51 16.27 -13.58
C ARG A 231 -31.81 16.22 -14.38
N GLN A 232 -31.78 15.69 -15.60
CA GLN A 232 -32.99 15.55 -16.42
C GLN A 232 -33.95 14.50 -15.84
N ALA A 233 -33.43 13.37 -15.36
CA ALA A 233 -34.23 12.35 -14.68
C ALA A 233 -34.83 12.85 -13.35
N GLU A 234 -34.11 13.70 -12.61
CA GLU A 234 -34.63 14.35 -11.40
C GLU A 234 -35.81 15.28 -11.71
N ILE A 235 -35.71 16.10 -12.78
CA ILE A 235 -36.79 16.99 -13.23
C ILE A 235 -38.01 16.18 -13.68
N GLU A 236 -37.82 15.07 -14.38
CA GLU A 236 -38.92 14.19 -14.82
C GLU A 236 -39.58 13.47 -13.64
N ALA A 237 -38.80 12.98 -12.69
CA ALA A 237 -39.30 12.38 -11.45
C ALA A 237 -40.08 13.39 -10.58
N GLN A 238 -39.58 14.63 -10.45
CA GLN A 238 -40.29 15.70 -9.74
C GLN A 238 -41.65 16.00 -10.39
N ARG A 239 -41.71 16.15 -11.72
CA ARG A 239 -42.97 16.39 -12.45
C ARG A 239 -43.96 15.23 -12.30
N LEU A 240 -43.50 13.99 -12.37
CA LEU A 240 -44.36 12.81 -12.16
C LEU A 240 -44.84 12.70 -10.71
N GLU A 241 -44.02 13.11 -9.73
CA GLU A 241 -44.43 13.16 -8.32
C GLU A 241 -45.43 14.30 -8.06
N GLU A 242 -45.27 15.46 -8.69
CA GLU A 242 -46.24 16.57 -8.67
C GLU A 242 -47.58 16.16 -9.29
N GLU A 243 -47.57 15.50 -10.45
CA GLU A 243 -48.78 14.97 -11.10
C GLU A 243 -49.47 13.92 -10.21
N ARG A 244 -48.70 12.99 -9.63
CA ARG A 244 -49.25 11.99 -8.70
C ARG A 244 -49.81 12.63 -7.42
N LYS A 245 -49.18 13.69 -6.90
CA LYS A 245 -49.68 14.46 -5.74
C LYS A 245 -50.95 15.23 -6.07
N ALA A 246 -51.01 15.87 -7.24
CA ALA A 246 -52.19 16.59 -7.71
C ALA A 246 -53.38 15.64 -7.88
N LYS A 247 -53.16 14.48 -8.53
CA LYS A 247 -54.20 13.45 -8.64
C LYS A 247 -54.65 12.93 -7.27
N ALA A 248 -53.72 12.54 -6.39
CA ALA A 248 -54.08 12.05 -5.05
C ALA A 248 -54.82 13.10 -4.20
N ALA A 249 -54.52 14.40 -4.38
CA ALA A 249 -55.24 15.48 -3.70
C ALA A 249 -56.65 15.72 -4.26
N SER A 250 -56.87 15.54 -5.56
CA SER A 250 -58.18 15.53 -6.21
C SER A 250 -58.99 14.31 -5.75
N ASP A 251 -58.44 13.09 -5.85
CA ASP A 251 -59.05 11.85 -5.35
C ASP A 251 -59.46 11.99 -3.86
N GLN A 252 -58.59 12.58 -3.01
CA GLN A 252 -58.89 12.85 -1.60
C GLN A 252 -60.00 13.91 -1.41
N ALA A 253 -60.02 14.98 -2.20
CA ALA A 253 -61.05 16.02 -2.11
C ALA A 253 -62.42 15.48 -2.54
N ARG A 254 -62.47 14.66 -3.60
CA ARG A 254 -63.65 13.93 -4.05
C ARG A 254 -64.17 12.96 -2.98
N LEU A 255 -63.28 12.20 -2.33
CA LEU A 255 -63.66 11.31 -1.22
C LEU A 255 -64.24 12.10 -0.02
N GLU A 256 -63.59 13.18 0.40
CA GLU A 256 -64.14 14.05 1.47
C GLU A 256 -65.52 14.63 1.10
N LEU A 257 -65.73 15.02 -0.16
CA LEU A 257 -67.03 15.49 -0.63
C LEU A 257 -68.09 14.37 -0.56
N MET A 258 -67.76 13.16 -1.02
CA MET A 258 -68.65 12.00 -0.95
C MET A 258 -69.01 11.63 0.50
N GLU A 259 -68.07 11.72 1.44
CA GLU A 259 -68.35 11.58 2.88
C GLU A 259 -69.34 12.65 3.40
N ARG A 260 -69.16 13.91 3.00
CA ARG A 260 -70.08 15.01 3.38
C ARG A 260 -71.47 14.78 2.83
N LEU A 261 -71.59 14.48 1.54
CA LEU A 261 -72.86 14.19 0.87
C LEU A 261 -73.60 13.02 1.55
N LYS A 262 -72.89 11.91 1.80
CA LYS A 262 -73.42 10.73 2.52
C LYS A 262 -73.84 11.05 3.96
N ARG A 263 -73.14 11.96 4.64
CA ARG A 263 -73.45 12.38 6.02
C ARG A 263 -74.72 13.24 6.11
N GLU A 264 -74.91 14.17 5.18
CA GLU A 264 -76.11 15.03 5.15
C GLU A 264 -77.31 14.34 4.46
N GLY A 265 -77.11 13.16 3.85
CA GLY A 265 -78.17 12.38 3.21
C GLY A 265 -78.51 12.84 1.79
N ALA A 266 -77.55 13.42 1.07
CA ALA A 266 -77.73 13.85 -0.31
C ALA A 266 -78.05 12.68 -1.26
N LYS A 267 -78.90 12.96 -2.25
CA LYS A 267 -79.13 12.14 -3.42
C LYS A 267 -77.95 12.24 -4.39
N THR A 268 -77.88 11.28 -5.31
CA THR A 268 -76.94 11.26 -6.44
C THR A 268 -77.69 11.22 -7.76
N GLY A 269 -77.10 11.73 -8.83
CA GLY A 269 -77.70 11.70 -10.16
C GLY A 269 -76.71 12.05 -11.28
N ASP A 270 -77.11 11.81 -12.52
CA ASP A 270 -76.29 12.02 -13.72
C ASP A 270 -75.76 13.45 -13.87
N VAL A 271 -76.57 14.43 -13.48
CA VAL A 271 -76.13 15.82 -13.36
C VAL A 271 -76.27 16.22 -11.91
N GLN A 272 -75.13 16.49 -11.28
CA GLN A 272 -75.02 16.82 -9.87
C GLN A 272 -73.95 17.90 -9.70
N ILE A 273 -74.28 18.96 -8.95
CA ILE A 273 -73.37 20.05 -8.63
C ILE A 273 -73.31 20.13 -7.11
N SER A 274 -72.14 19.92 -6.53
CA SER A 274 -71.96 19.93 -5.08
C SER A 274 -70.90 20.95 -4.67
N LEU A 275 -71.24 21.82 -3.73
CA LEU A 275 -70.40 22.89 -3.20
C LEU A 275 -69.94 22.52 -1.79
N MET A 276 -68.65 22.60 -1.46
CA MET A 276 -68.17 22.37 -0.08
C MET A 276 -67.13 23.39 0.37
N TRP A 277 -67.16 23.75 1.66
CA TRP A 277 -66.23 24.72 2.26
C TRP A 277 -65.87 24.34 3.70
N ASN A 278 -64.94 25.07 4.31
CA ASN A 278 -64.26 24.67 5.56
C ASN A 278 -64.41 25.67 6.74
N ASN A 279 -65.56 26.35 6.82
CA ASN A 279 -65.85 27.26 7.93
C ASN A 279 -67.35 27.33 8.30
N TYR A 280 -67.73 28.33 9.10
CA TYR A 280 -69.07 28.56 9.64
C TYR A 280 -69.93 29.57 8.83
N ASN A 281 -69.49 30.03 7.65
CA ASN A 281 -70.26 30.98 6.84
C ASN A 281 -71.38 30.30 6.04
N ASP A 282 -72.37 31.09 5.64
CA ASP A 282 -73.38 30.77 4.61
C ASP A 282 -72.75 31.01 3.22
N LEU A 283 -72.63 29.95 2.41
CA LEU A 283 -72.40 30.05 0.96
C LEU A 283 -73.58 29.40 0.24
N ASP A 284 -74.35 30.18 -0.52
CA ASP A 284 -75.45 29.66 -1.33
C ASP A 284 -74.90 29.11 -2.67
N LEU A 285 -75.29 27.89 -3.02
CA LEU A 285 -75.17 27.34 -4.36
C LEU A 285 -76.35 27.82 -5.24
N HIS A 286 -76.05 28.45 -6.37
CA HIS A 286 -77.04 28.83 -7.38
C HIS A 286 -76.72 28.12 -8.70
N VAL A 287 -77.64 27.28 -9.17
CA VAL A 287 -77.52 26.63 -10.49
C VAL A 287 -78.61 27.16 -11.41
N VAL A 288 -78.24 27.64 -12.61
CA VAL A 288 -79.18 27.97 -13.68
C VAL A 288 -79.21 26.81 -14.67
N ALA A 289 -80.39 26.22 -14.86
CA ALA A 289 -80.62 25.11 -15.77
C ALA A 289 -80.84 25.61 -17.23
N PRO A 290 -80.80 24.72 -18.25
CA PRO A 290 -81.00 25.09 -19.66
C PRO A 290 -82.35 25.75 -19.96
N SER A 291 -83.35 25.58 -19.10
CA SER A 291 -84.65 26.27 -19.13
C SER A 291 -84.57 27.77 -18.81
N GLY A 292 -83.43 28.25 -18.29
CA GLY A 292 -83.25 29.58 -17.72
C GLY A 292 -83.73 29.70 -16.27
N GLU A 293 -84.29 28.64 -15.68
CA GLU A 293 -84.71 28.63 -14.28
C GLU A 293 -83.51 28.53 -13.34
N ARG A 294 -83.55 29.26 -12.21
CA ARG A 294 -82.50 29.24 -11.17
C ARG A 294 -82.95 28.44 -9.95
N ILE A 295 -82.19 27.41 -9.63
CA ILE A 295 -82.26 26.64 -8.38
C ILE A 295 -81.34 27.31 -7.35
N HIS A 296 -81.82 27.47 -6.11
CA HIS A 296 -81.05 27.91 -4.93
C HIS A 296 -81.90 27.77 -3.65
N GLY A 297 -81.37 28.09 -2.46
CA GLY A 297 -82.08 27.95 -1.18
C GLY A 297 -83.48 28.58 -1.11
N GLY A 298 -83.73 29.65 -1.90
CA GLY A 298 -85.03 30.31 -2.03
C GLY A 298 -85.96 29.77 -3.13
N ASN A 299 -85.44 28.97 -4.07
CA ASN A 299 -86.21 28.25 -5.09
C ASN A 299 -85.58 26.86 -5.29
N ARG A 300 -85.89 25.92 -4.38
CA ARG A 300 -85.15 24.65 -4.26
C ARG A 300 -85.52 23.58 -5.30
N LYS A 301 -86.56 23.76 -6.11
CA LYS A 301 -86.97 22.80 -7.14
C LYS A 301 -87.27 23.52 -8.44
N SER A 302 -86.80 22.95 -9.55
CA SER A 302 -87.08 23.44 -10.90
C SER A 302 -88.19 22.64 -11.58
N ALA A 303 -88.84 23.24 -12.57
CA ALA A 303 -89.80 22.55 -13.45
C ALA A 303 -89.14 21.47 -14.32
N CYS A 304 -87.80 21.49 -14.45
CA CYS A 304 -87.00 20.48 -15.14
C CYS A 304 -86.36 19.45 -14.19
N GLY A 305 -86.99 19.12 -13.06
CA GLY A 305 -86.62 18.00 -12.17
C GLY A 305 -85.54 18.29 -11.14
N GLY A 306 -84.61 19.21 -11.42
CA GLY A 306 -83.48 19.52 -10.53
C GLY A 306 -83.91 20.06 -9.17
N GLU A 307 -83.29 19.54 -8.11
CA GLU A 307 -83.57 19.81 -6.70
C GLU A 307 -82.29 20.24 -5.95
N LEU A 308 -82.35 21.31 -5.16
CA LEU A 308 -81.39 21.59 -4.08
C LEU A 308 -81.84 20.78 -2.85
N ASP A 309 -81.30 19.58 -2.68
CA ASP A 309 -81.69 18.64 -1.63
C ASP A 309 -80.94 18.89 -0.33
N VAL A 310 -79.65 19.24 -0.41
CA VAL A 310 -78.82 19.68 0.73
C VAL A 310 -78.47 21.16 0.61
N ASP A 311 -78.76 21.89 1.69
CA ASP A 311 -78.60 23.33 1.88
C ASP A 311 -78.06 23.52 3.31
N ALA A 312 -76.99 24.30 3.49
CA ALA A 312 -76.14 24.21 4.67
C ALA A 312 -75.63 25.54 5.22
N ASN A 313 -75.45 25.57 6.54
CA ASN A 313 -74.98 26.71 7.35
C ASN A 313 -75.90 27.95 7.49
N VAL A 314 -77.16 27.89 7.00
CA VAL A 314 -78.23 28.91 7.25
C VAL A 314 -78.31 29.31 8.73
N ARG A 315 -78.07 28.32 9.60
CA ARG A 315 -77.52 28.48 10.95
C ARG A 315 -76.12 27.86 10.96
N PRO A 316 -75.12 28.50 11.60
CA PRO A 316 -73.71 28.17 11.40
C PRO A 316 -73.30 26.93 12.21
N ASP A 317 -73.85 25.78 11.84
CA ASP A 317 -73.87 24.59 12.68
C ASP A 317 -72.74 23.60 12.32
N SER A 318 -72.25 23.61 11.07
CA SER A 318 -71.12 22.78 10.62
C SER A 318 -69.87 23.60 10.29
N LYS A 319 -68.69 22.97 10.45
CA LYS A 319 -67.39 23.45 9.90
C LYS A 319 -66.97 22.74 8.62
N LYS A 320 -67.66 21.64 8.27
CA LYS A 320 -67.49 20.91 7.00
C LYS A 320 -68.84 20.88 6.23
N PRO A 321 -69.48 22.03 5.97
CA PRO A 321 -70.73 22.10 5.20
C PRO A 321 -70.56 21.58 3.78
N VAL A 322 -71.70 21.27 3.16
CA VAL A 322 -71.86 20.93 1.75
C VAL A 322 -73.26 21.39 1.31
N GLU A 323 -73.40 21.92 0.09
CA GLU A 323 -74.68 22.07 -0.60
C GLU A 323 -74.68 21.19 -1.86
N ASN A 324 -75.86 20.78 -2.32
CA ASN A 324 -76.00 19.86 -3.44
C ASN A 324 -77.24 20.18 -4.29
N VAL A 325 -77.05 20.37 -5.59
CA VAL A 325 -78.12 20.42 -6.60
C VAL A 325 -78.01 19.19 -7.49
N VAL A 326 -79.10 18.47 -7.67
CA VAL A 326 -79.11 17.15 -8.32
C VAL A 326 -80.34 16.94 -9.21
N TRP A 327 -80.12 16.27 -10.34
CA TRP A 327 -81.16 15.69 -11.18
C TRP A 327 -81.20 14.19 -10.95
N ASP A 328 -82.12 13.80 -10.05
CA ASP A 328 -82.42 12.43 -9.63
C ASP A 328 -83.26 11.73 -10.71
N ASP A 329 -82.74 10.64 -11.28
CA ASP A 329 -83.37 9.91 -12.38
C ASP A 329 -84.42 8.89 -11.93
N SER A 330 -84.54 8.63 -10.62
CA SER A 330 -85.47 7.62 -10.08
C SER A 330 -86.97 7.91 -10.31
N ASP A 331 -87.34 9.19 -10.43
CA ASP A 331 -88.69 9.65 -10.80
C ASP A 331 -88.89 9.81 -12.33
N GLY A 332 -87.89 9.42 -13.15
CA GLY A 332 -87.93 9.53 -14.62
C GLY A 332 -87.70 10.93 -15.18
N ASN A 333 -87.36 11.92 -14.34
CA ASN A 333 -87.04 13.29 -14.74
C ASN A 333 -85.53 13.48 -14.99
N GLU A 334 -85.02 12.81 -16.03
CA GLU A 334 -83.63 12.97 -16.46
C GLU A 334 -83.23 14.44 -16.70
N ALA A 335 -81.96 14.76 -16.42
CA ALA A 335 -81.38 16.07 -16.68
C ALA A 335 -81.54 16.49 -18.17
N PRO A 336 -82.18 17.65 -18.45
CA PRO A 336 -82.29 18.15 -19.82
C PRO A 336 -80.91 18.49 -20.40
N GLY A 337 -80.69 18.15 -21.67
CA GLY A 337 -79.48 18.56 -22.37
C GLY A 337 -79.43 20.08 -22.61
N GLY A 338 -78.22 20.62 -22.72
CA GLY A 338 -77.95 22.04 -22.92
C GLY A 338 -77.11 22.67 -21.80
N ILE A 339 -76.98 24.00 -21.84
CA ILE A 339 -76.03 24.75 -21.02
C ILE A 339 -76.53 24.98 -19.58
N TYR A 340 -75.73 24.56 -18.61
CA TYR A 340 -75.86 24.84 -17.19
C TYR A 340 -74.85 25.91 -16.75
N LYS A 341 -75.21 26.74 -15.77
CA LYS A 341 -74.34 27.78 -15.21
C LYS A 341 -74.35 27.73 -13.68
N VAL A 342 -73.18 27.59 -13.06
CA VAL A 342 -73.01 27.46 -11.61
C VAL A 342 -72.43 28.75 -11.04
N TYR A 343 -73.10 29.29 -10.03
CA TYR A 343 -72.67 30.45 -9.27
C TYR A 343 -72.63 30.14 -7.78
N VAL A 344 -71.74 30.82 -7.06
CA VAL A 344 -71.70 30.81 -5.59
C VAL A 344 -71.88 32.22 -5.06
N HIS A 345 -72.52 32.33 -3.90
CA HIS A 345 -72.81 33.60 -3.24
C HIS A 345 -72.50 33.51 -1.75
N HIS A 346 -71.67 34.42 -1.23
CA HIS A 346 -71.42 34.53 0.21
C HIS A 346 -72.57 35.28 0.88
N TYR A 347 -73.69 34.57 1.07
CA TYR A 347 -74.95 35.13 1.52
C TYR A 347 -74.84 35.76 2.92
N LYS A 348 -74.03 35.16 3.81
CA LYS A 348 -73.92 35.66 5.19
C LYS A 348 -72.66 35.18 5.94
N LYS A 349 -71.90 36.17 6.41
CA LYS A 349 -70.85 36.00 7.40
C LYS A 349 -71.43 35.81 8.81
N HIS A 350 -71.19 34.66 9.42
CA HIS A 350 -71.66 34.38 10.78
C HIS A 350 -70.61 34.75 11.82
N ASN A 351 -71.02 35.40 12.92
CA ASN A 351 -70.10 35.83 13.98
C ASN A 351 -69.75 34.67 14.95
N LYS A 352 -69.03 33.64 14.46
CA LYS A 352 -68.49 32.52 15.25
C LYS A 352 -66.96 32.43 15.12
N ARG A 353 -66.28 31.99 16.18
CA ARG A 353 -64.83 31.73 16.17
C ARG A 353 -64.50 30.61 15.18
N GLY A 354 -63.90 30.97 14.05
CA GLY A 354 -63.61 30.05 12.94
C GLY A 354 -64.29 30.42 11.62
N ALA A 355 -65.22 31.38 11.62
CA ALA A 355 -65.73 32.02 10.42
C ALA A 355 -64.66 32.95 9.81
N LYS A 356 -63.69 32.35 9.11
CA LYS A 356 -62.73 33.09 8.27
C LYS A 356 -63.46 33.79 7.13
N ASP A 357 -62.85 34.84 6.60
CA ASP A 357 -63.36 35.62 5.48
C ASP A 357 -62.14 36.29 4.81
N PRO A 358 -61.84 36.03 3.52
CA PRO A 358 -62.59 35.21 2.57
C PRO A 358 -62.76 33.74 2.97
N THR A 359 -63.65 33.05 2.24
CA THR A 359 -63.97 31.63 2.41
C THR A 359 -63.54 30.86 1.18
N ASP A 360 -62.61 29.93 1.39
CA ASP A 360 -62.21 28.94 0.39
C ASP A 360 -63.32 27.89 0.21
N PHE A 361 -63.66 27.57 -1.04
CA PHE A 361 -64.63 26.53 -1.38
C PHE A 361 -64.20 25.72 -2.61
N LYS A 362 -64.74 24.50 -2.73
CA LYS A 362 -64.61 23.64 -3.90
C LYS A 362 -65.98 23.29 -4.47
N ILE A 363 -66.07 23.15 -5.78
CA ILE A 363 -67.23 22.61 -6.49
C ILE A 363 -66.81 21.36 -7.26
N LEU A 364 -67.59 20.30 -7.12
CA LEU A 364 -67.58 19.17 -8.04
C LEU A 364 -68.84 19.21 -8.90
N VAL A 365 -68.67 19.07 -10.21
CA VAL A 365 -69.76 18.85 -11.16
C VAL A 365 -69.63 17.43 -11.71
N ASN A 366 -70.68 16.62 -11.57
CA ASN A 366 -70.91 15.43 -12.39
C ASN A 366 -71.69 15.84 -13.64
N ASN A 367 -71.16 15.50 -14.82
CA ASN A 367 -71.79 15.68 -16.12
C ASN A 367 -71.88 14.33 -16.84
N GLY A 368 -72.91 13.54 -16.54
CA GLY A 368 -73.16 12.23 -17.14
C GLY A 368 -72.12 11.16 -16.83
N GLY A 369 -71.30 11.35 -15.78
CA GLY A 369 -70.17 10.50 -15.42
C GLY A 369 -68.80 11.17 -15.61
N GLU A 370 -68.71 12.27 -16.37
CA GLU A 370 -67.52 13.11 -16.46
C GLU A 370 -67.49 14.08 -15.26
N TYR A 371 -66.38 14.13 -14.52
CA TYR A 371 -66.25 14.93 -13.30
C TYR A 371 -65.37 16.17 -13.54
N LEU A 372 -65.87 17.35 -13.17
CA LEU A 372 -65.16 18.62 -13.28
C LEU A 372 -65.00 19.27 -11.89
N GLU A 373 -63.78 19.62 -11.51
CA GLU A 373 -63.44 20.22 -10.22
C GLU A 373 -63.05 21.70 -10.38
N TYR A 374 -63.56 22.53 -9.47
CA TYR A 374 -63.27 23.97 -9.41
C TYR A 374 -62.96 24.38 -7.96
N GLU A 375 -61.94 25.19 -7.75
CA GLU A 375 -61.55 25.75 -6.45
C GLU A 375 -61.46 27.26 -6.52
N ASP A 376 -62.03 27.97 -5.54
CA ASP A 376 -62.06 29.44 -5.53
C ASP A 376 -62.32 29.99 -4.12
N GLU A 377 -62.20 31.31 -3.96
CA GLU A 377 -62.54 32.04 -2.74
C GLU A 377 -63.60 33.13 -2.97
N LEU A 378 -64.34 33.46 -1.91
CA LEU A 378 -65.31 34.56 -1.86
C LEU A 378 -65.25 35.31 -0.52
N THR A 379 -65.37 36.64 -0.58
CA THR A 379 -65.49 37.53 0.59
C THR A 379 -66.96 37.89 0.83
N PHE A 380 -67.35 38.07 2.09
CA PHE A 380 -68.70 38.57 2.40
C PHE A 380 -68.95 39.96 1.81
N GLY A 381 -69.95 40.06 0.92
CA GLY A 381 -70.31 41.29 0.21
C GLY A 381 -69.81 41.34 -1.24
N ASP A 382 -69.05 40.35 -1.70
CA ASP A 382 -68.77 40.15 -3.12
C ASP A 382 -70.08 39.84 -3.91
N PRO A 383 -70.17 40.22 -5.20
CA PRO A 383 -71.31 39.86 -6.04
C PRO A 383 -71.37 38.35 -6.29
N ILE A 384 -72.58 37.83 -6.57
CA ILE A 384 -72.81 36.43 -6.97
C ILE A 384 -71.86 36.07 -8.13
N LYS A 385 -70.96 35.12 -7.90
CA LYS A 385 -69.80 34.84 -8.75
C LYS A 385 -70.06 33.60 -9.60
N LEU A 386 -70.00 33.75 -10.92
CA LEU A 386 -70.04 32.61 -11.86
C LEU A 386 -68.73 31.83 -11.69
N ILE A 387 -68.82 30.52 -11.46
CA ILE A 387 -67.66 29.64 -11.29
C ILE A 387 -67.43 28.82 -12.55
N CYS A 388 -68.48 28.20 -13.10
CA CYS A 388 -68.40 27.45 -14.35
C CYS A 388 -69.69 27.50 -15.17
N GLU A 389 -69.52 27.22 -16.46
CA GLU A 389 -70.57 27.05 -17.45
C GLU A 389 -70.22 25.81 -18.26
N PHE A 390 -71.12 24.83 -18.32
CA PHE A 390 -70.89 23.53 -18.96
C PHE A 390 -72.11 23.10 -19.76
N ASP A 391 -71.89 22.34 -20.82
CA ASP A 391 -72.94 21.80 -21.68
C ASP A 391 -73.19 20.33 -21.31
N VAL A 392 -74.46 19.96 -21.22
CA VAL A 392 -74.91 18.61 -20.84
C VAL A 392 -75.47 17.90 -22.06
N ASP A 393 -74.99 16.70 -22.33
CA ASP A 393 -75.52 15.86 -23.41
C ASP A 393 -77.02 15.53 -23.17
N PRO A 394 -77.86 15.50 -24.21
CA PRO A 394 -79.25 15.06 -24.09
C PRO A 394 -79.36 13.66 -23.48
N PRO A 395 -80.44 13.34 -22.73
CA PRO A 395 -80.72 12.02 -22.15
C PRO A 395 -80.33 10.81 -23.01
N TYR A 396 -80.77 10.78 -24.27
CA TYR A 396 -80.48 9.66 -25.18
C TYR A 396 -78.99 9.52 -25.54
N VAL A 397 -78.22 10.62 -25.55
CA VAL A 397 -76.76 10.62 -25.78
C VAL A 397 -76.03 10.16 -24.53
N ARG A 398 -76.40 10.65 -23.33
CA ARG A 398 -75.84 10.16 -22.06
C ARG A 398 -76.10 8.66 -21.86
N ASN A 399 -77.30 8.20 -22.16
CA ASN A 399 -77.64 6.78 -22.09
C ASN A 399 -76.91 5.93 -23.15
N ALA A 400 -76.64 6.47 -24.35
CA ALA A 400 -75.78 5.81 -25.33
C ALA A 400 -74.32 5.72 -24.85
N LYS A 401 -73.74 6.82 -24.33
CA LYS A 401 -72.40 6.85 -23.72
C LYS A 401 -72.28 5.85 -22.57
N LYS A 402 -73.27 5.78 -21.66
CA LYS A 402 -73.34 4.77 -20.58
C LYS A 402 -73.28 3.33 -21.12
N LYS A 403 -74.09 3.00 -22.13
CA LYS A 403 -74.09 1.65 -22.73
C LYS A 403 -72.79 1.36 -23.48
N ALA A 404 -72.20 2.35 -24.15
CA ALA A 404 -70.89 2.20 -24.80
C ALA A 404 -69.75 1.95 -23.80
N ALA A 405 -69.71 2.73 -22.71
CA ALA A 405 -68.72 2.57 -21.64
C ALA A 405 -68.78 1.17 -20.98
N LYS A 406 -69.99 0.65 -20.75
CA LYS A 406 -70.17 -0.72 -20.25
C LYS A 406 -69.65 -1.79 -21.22
N ILE A 407 -70.00 -1.69 -22.50
CA ILE A 407 -69.55 -2.65 -23.53
C ILE A 407 -68.02 -2.59 -23.71
N ALA A 408 -67.42 -1.40 -23.62
CA ALA A 408 -65.97 -1.22 -23.69
C ALA A 408 -65.23 -1.79 -22.46
N LEU A 409 -65.83 -1.71 -21.25
CA LEU A 409 -65.30 -2.35 -20.05
C LEU A 409 -65.34 -3.88 -20.16
N GLU A 410 -66.51 -4.44 -20.53
CA GLU A 410 -66.71 -5.87 -20.82
C GLU A 410 -65.80 -6.39 -21.97
N ALA A 411 -65.25 -5.50 -22.81
CA ALA A 411 -64.25 -5.82 -23.83
C ALA A 411 -62.81 -5.72 -23.31
N ALA A 412 -62.48 -4.67 -22.53
CA ALA A 412 -61.16 -4.48 -21.94
C ALA A 412 -60.78 -5.64 -21.01
N GLU A 413 -61.74 -6.17 -20.23
CA GLU A 413 -61.57 -7.37 -19.40
C GLU A 413 -61.23 -8.63 -20.20
N ARG A 414 -61.68 -8.70 -21.46
CA ARG A 414 -61.36 -9.77 -22.42
C ARG A 414 -60.09 -9.48 -23.25
N GLY A 415 -59.40 -8.36 -22.98
CA GLY A 415 -58.22 -7.91 -23.72
C GLY A 415 -58.52 -7.27 -25.07
N GLU A 416 -59.78 -6.92 -25.35
CA GLU A 416 -60.22 -6.27 -26.58
C GLU A 416 -60.27 -4.74 -26.39
N SER A 417 -59.54 -4.00 -27.22
CA SER A 417 -59.63 -2.54 -27.30
C SER A 417 -60.80 -2.13 -28.20
N VAL A 418 -61.70 -1.26 -27.71
CA VAL A 418 -62.86 -0.77 -28.47
C VAL A 418 -62.92 0.76 -28.38
N ASP A 419 -63.25 1.42 -29.50
CA ASP A 419 -63.39 2.88 -29.57
C ASP A 419 -64.74 3.32 -28.98
N LEU A 420 -64.69 4.20 -27.98
CA LEU A 420 -65.88 4.66 -27.25
C LEU A 420 -66.79 5.55 -28.09
N ASP A 421 -66.20 6.38 -28.94
CA ASP A 421 -66.93 7.31 -29.79
C ASP A 421 -67.56 6.55 -30.97
N GLU A 422 -66.83 5.62 -31.60
CA GLU A 422 -67.40 4.78 -32.65
C GLU A 422 -68.59 3.97 -32.11
N LEU A 423 -68.45 3.33 -30.96
CA LEU A 423 -69.50 2.49 -30.39
C LEU A 423 -70.69 3.30 -29.85
N THR A 424 -70.46 4.52 -29.31
CA THR A 424 -71.54 5.47 -28.98
C THR A 424 -72.30 5.88 -30.23
N ASN A 425 -71.63 6.18 -31.34
CA ASN A 425 -72.28 6.52 -32.61
C ASN A 425 -73.07 5.34 -33.21
N GLN A 426 -72.59 4.09 -33.08
CA GLN A 426 -73.33 2.89 -33.50
C GLN A 426 -74.62 2.66 -32.67
N ILE A 427 -74.60 2.98 -31.37
CA ILE A 427 -75.79 2.92 -30.51
C ILE A 427 -76.79 4.04 -30.85
N LEU A 428 -76.30 5.22 -31.25
CA LEU A 428 -77.11 6.36 -31.68
C LEU A 428 -77.68 6.25 -33.11
N ASP A 429 -77.44 5.15 -33.82
CA ASP A 429 -78.01 4.94 -35.15
C ASP A 429 -79.56 4.87 -35.08
N PRO A 430 -80.30 5.64 -35.91
CA PRO A 430 -81.76 5.61 -35.92
C PRO A 430 -82.38 4.26 -36.31
N GLU A 431 -81.66 3.32 -36.94
CA GLU A 431 -82.12 1.93 -37.14
C GLU A 431 -82.04 1.10 -35.84
N ASN A 432 -81.23 1.50 -34.87
CA ASN A 432 -81.13 0.86 -33.55
C ASN A 432 -82.11 1.50 -32.55
N LEU A 433 -82.21 2.84 -32.53
CA LEU A 433 -83.12 3.60 -31.65
C LEU A 433 -84.62 3.28 -31.84
N ASN A 434 -85.03 2.79 -33.01
CA ASN A 434 -86.43 2.47 -33.33
C ASN A 434 -86.81 0.98 -33.18
N LYS A 435 -85.89 0.12 -32.71
CA LYS A 435 -86.24 -1.26 -32.36
C LYS A 435 -86.94 -1.25 -30.99
N PRO A 436 -88.17 -1.79 -30.85
CA PRO A 436 -88.75 -1.96 -29.52
C PRO A 436 -87.89 -2.97 -28.75
N GLN A 437 -87.36 -2.59 -27.58
CA GLN A 437 -86.76 -3.55 -26.65
C GLN A 437 -87.76 -4.67 -26.41
N THR A 438 -87.34 -5.90 -26.68
CA THR A 438 -88.18 -7.08 -26.46
C THR A 438 -88.34 -7.34 -24.97
N GLU A 439 -89.44 -7.98 -24.55
CA GLU A 439 -89.63 -8.38 -23.15
C GLU A 439 -88.45 -9.25 -22.64
N LEU A 440 -87.80 -9.99 -23.54
CA LEU A 440 -86.58 -10.75 -23.29
C LEU A 440 -85.36 -9.86 -22.96
N GLU A 441 -85.17 -8.74 -23.65
CA GLU A 441 -84.06 -7.82 -23.37
C GLU A 441 -84.27 -7.08 -22.05
N VAL A 442 -85.50 -6.67 -21.74
CA VAL A 442 -85.83 -6.03 -20.45
C VAL A 442 -85.62 -6.97 -19.28
N VAL A 443 -86.02 -8.25 -19.42
CA VAL A 443 -85.75 -9.28 -18.41
C VAL A 443 -84.25 -9.55 -18.28
N GLN A 444 -83.50 -9.62 -19.38
CA GLN A 444 -82.03 -9.79 -19.33
C GLN A 444 -81.30 -8.58 -18.72
N GLU A 445 -81.80 -7.36 -18.92
CA GLU A 445 -81.24 -6.15 -18.31
C GLU A 445 -81.47 -6.17 -16.78
N GLN A 446 -82.67 -6.57 -16.33
CA GLN A 446 -83.01 -6.77 -14.91
C GLN A 446 -82.25 -7.95 -14.25
N GLU A 447 -82.09 -9.09 -14.94
CA GLU A 447 -81.30 -10.23 -14.45
C GLU A 447 -79.82 -9.86 -14.30
N ARG A 448 -79.27 -9.03 -15.21
CA ARG A 448 -77.91 -8.48 -15.10
C ARG A 448 -77.77 -7.50 -13.94
N GLU A 449 -78.73 -6.61 -13.72
CA GLU A 449 -78.73 -5.70 -12.56
C GLU A 449 -78.78 -6.47 -11.23
N ALA A 450 -79.61 -7.51 -11.15
CA ALA A 450 -79.64 -8.41 -9.99
C ALA A 450 -78.30 -9.14 -9.78
N SER A 451 -77.67 -9.63 -10.87
CA SER A 451 -76.35 -10.27 -10.82
C SER A 451 -75.26 -9.31 -10.32
N VAL A 452 -75.22 -8.07 -10.81
CA VAL A 452 -74.26 -7.05 -10.36
C VAL A 452 -74.51 -6.65 -8.89
N ALA A 453 -75.78 -6.62 -8.45
CA ALA A 453 -76.11 -6.38 -7.05
C ALA A 453 -75.73 -7.54 -6.12
N GLU A 454 -75.67 -8.78 -6.61
CA GLU A 454 -75.14 -9.93 -5.88
C GLU A 454 -73.60 -9.94 -5.86
N GLU A 455 -72.96 -9.61 -6.98
CA GLU A 455 -71.50 -9.48 -7.11
C GLU A 455 -70.92 -8.36 -6.23
N ASN A 456 -71.58 -7.19 -6.18
CA ASN A 456 -71.19 -6.10 -5.26
C ASN A 456 -71.26 -6.54 -3.78
N ARG A 457 -72.24 -7.35 -3.39
CA ARG A 457 -72.33 -7.91 -2.03
C ARG A 457 -71.25 -8.95 -1.76
N ALA A 458 -70.87 -9.75 -2.78
CA ALA A 458 -69.75 -10.65 -2.67
C ALA A 458 -68.42 -9.87 -2.50
N ALA A 459 -68.26 -8.74 -3.18
CA ALA A 459 -67.13 -7.84 -3.01
C ALA A 459 -67.07 -7.20 -1.60
N GLU A 460 -68.19 -6.72 -1.04
CA GLU A 460 -68.26 -6.22 0.35
C GLU A 460 -67.86 -7.31 1.38
N ILE A 461 -68.24 -8.58 1.14
CA ILE A 461 -67.88 -9.71 1.99
C ILE A 461 -66.40 -10.08 1.84
N GLU A 462 -65.84 -10.01 0.63
CA GLU A 462 -64.43 -10.24 0.38
C GLU A 462 -63.55 -9.13 0.98
N GLU A 463 -63.97 -7.86 0.90
CA GLU A 463 -63.29 -6.73 1.54
C GLU A 463 -63.24 -6.91 3.07
N GLN A 464 -64.35 -7.32 3.70
CA GLN A 464 -64.39 -7.65 5.12
C GLN A 464 -63.44 -8.82 5.46
N ARG A 465 -63.41 -9.88 4.65
CA ARG A 465 -62.48 -11.01 4.85
C ARG A 465 -61.02 -10.58 4.71
N MET A 466 -60.70 -9.78 3.70
CA MET A 466 -59.36 -9.23 3.49
C MET A 466 -58.92 -8.33 4.64
N HIS A 467 -59.85 -7.56 5.24
CA HIS A 467 -59.58 -6.75 6.42
C HIS A 467 -59.36 -7.61 7.69
N GLU A 468 -60.12 -8.69 7.89
CA GLU A 468 -59.89 -9.65 8.98
C GLU A 468 -58.55 -10.41 8.79
N GLU A 469 -58.20 -10.80 7.57
CA GLU A 469 -56.91 -11.45 7.30
C GLU A 469 -55.74 -10.49 7.49
N ALA A 470 -55.83 -9.24 7.00
CA ALA A 470 -54.81 -8.22 7.23
C ALA A 470 -54.62 -7.92 8.73
N ARG A 471 -55.69 -7.94 9.52
CA ARG A 471 -55.62 -7.86 10.98
C ARG A 471 -54.88 -9.07 11.58
N ALA A 472 -55.23 -10.29 11.18
CA ALA A 472 -54.58 -11.50 11.67
C ALA A 472 -53.07 -11.53 11.32
N GLN A 473 -52.72 -11.10 10.10
CA GLN A 473 -51.32 -10.94 9.66
C GLN A 473 -50.59 -9.86 10.48
N ARG A 474 -51.24 -8.73 10.82
CA ARG A 474 -50.69 -7.70 11.73
C ARG A 474 -50.46 -8.24 13.14
N GLU A 475 -51.40 -9.02 13.67
CA GLU A 475 -51.28 -9.68 14.99
C GLU A 475 -50.13 -10.69 15.01
N GLU A 476 -49.98 -11.54 13.98
CA GLU A 476 -48.85 -12.48 13.87
C GLU A 476 -47.50 -11.76 13.69
N ALA A 477 -47.44 -10.72 12.85
CA ALA A 477 -46.22 -9.92 12.66
C ALA A 477 -45.78 -9.21 13.94
N ASN A 478 -46.72 -8.66 14.72
CA ASN A 478 -46.42 -8.06 16.02
C ASN A 478 -45.92 -9.10 17.04
N LYS A 479 -46.52 -10.29 17.06
CA LYS A 479 -46.04 -11.42 17.88
C LYS A 479 -44.61 -11.83 17.51
N LEU A 480 -44.31 -11.97 16.22
CA LEU A 480 -42.98 -12.31 15.71
C LEU A 480 -41.92 -11.27 16.11
N ARG A 481 -42.23 -9.97 15.96
CA ARG A 481 -41.38 -8.85 16.39
C ARG A 481 -41.09 -8.91 17.90
N HIS A 482 -42.10 -9.21 18.72
CA HIS A 482 -41.93 -9.33 20.17
C HIS A 482 -41.05 -10.54 20.55
N GLU A 483 -41.19 -11.67 19.86
CA GLU A 483 -40.37 -12.87 20.09
C GLU A 483 -38.92 -12.70 19.60
N GLU A 484 -38.70 -11.93 18.53
CA GLU A 484 -37.36 -11.51 18.09
C GLU A 484 -36.72 -10.52 19.07
N ALA A 485 -37.47 -9.52 19.55
CA ALA A 485 -37.01 -8.58 20.57
C ALA A 485 -36.66 -9.28 21.89
N GLU A 486 -37.46 -10.25 22.35
CA GLU A 486 -37.11 -11.09 23.50
C GLU A 486 -35.80 -11.87 23.27
N ARG A 487 -35.61 -12.45 22.06
CA ARG A 487 -34.39 -13.19 21.72
C ARG A 487 -33.17 -12.26 21.72
N GLN A 488 -33.30 -11.06 21.15
CA GLN A 488 -32.24 -10.07 21.14
C GLN A 488 -31.90 -9.59 22.55
N ALA A 489 -32.89 -9.27 23.38
CA ALA A 489 -32.70 -8.87 24.77
C ALA A 489 -31.98 -9.95 25.60
N LYS A 490 -32.32 -11.23 25.40
CA LYS A 490 -31.63 -12.37 26.05
C LYS A 490 -30.16 -12.46 25.61
N SER A 491 -29.86 -12.29 24.32
CA SER A 491 -28.48 -12.25 23.81
C SER A 491 -27.69 -11.02 24.31
N HIS A 492 -28.34 -9.87 24.42
CA HIS A 492 -27.78 -8.65 24.97
C HIS A 492 -27.39 -8.80 26.45
N LEU A 493 -28.26 -9.41 27.27
CA LEU A 493 -27.96 -9.67 28.69
C LEU A 493 -26.89 -10.76 28.85
N GLN A 494 -26.87 -11.77 27.98
CA GLN A 494 -25.86 -12.83 27.96
C GLN A 494 -24.43 -12.27 27.83
N LYS A 495 -24.21 -11.25 26.98
CA LYS A 495 -22.89 -10.60 26.82
C LYS A 495 -22.33 -10.02 28.13
N LEU A 496 -23.19 -9.55 29.05
CA LEU A 496 -22.77 -9.10 30.38
C LEU A 496 -22.37 -10.29 31.27
N THR A 497 -23.07 -11.42 31.19
CA THR A 497 -22.73 -12.63 31.98
C THR A 497 -21.46 -13.34 31.49
N GLU A 498 -21.13 -13.23 30.21
CA GLU A 498 -19.95 -13.88 29.60
C GLU A 498 -18.62 -13.16 29.89
N ASN A 499 -18.68 -11.88 30.27
CA ASN A 499 -17.50 -11.03 30.51
C ASN A 499 -17.47 -10.51 31.96
N PRO A 500 -17.46 -11.38 32.99
CA PRO A 500 -17.54 -10.96 34.39
C PRO A 500 -16.31 -10.13 34.81
N LEU A 501 -16.55 -9.05 35.57
CA LEU A 501 -15.52 -8.15 36.07
C LEU A 501 -14.46 -8.91 36.88
N SER A 502 -13.18 -8.74 36.51
CA SER A 502 -12.07 -9.42 37.18
C SER A 502 -11.74 -8.78 38.53
N PRO A 503 -11.41 -9.57 39.59
CA PRO A 503 -11.10 -9.01 40.91
C PRO A 503 -9.91 -8.03 40.95
N LYS A 504 -9.07 -8.04 39.91
CA LYS A 504 -7.99 -7.07 39.73
C LYS A 504 -8.54 -5.72 39.23
N LEU A 505 -9.41 -5.74 38.23
CA LEU A 505 -10.01 -4.54 37.65
C LEU A 505 -11.04 -3.93 38.61
N GLU A 506 -11.87 -4.75 39.24
CA GLU A 506 -12.81 -4.36 40.32
C GLU A 506 -12.10 -3.54 41.40
N LYS A 507 -10.98 -4.06 41.92
CA LYS A 507 -10.21 -3.37 42.96
C LYS A 507 -9.61 -2.05 42.47
N GLU A 508 -9.14 -1.97 41.22
CA GLU A 508 -8.62 -0.73 40.65
C GLU A 508 -9.73 0.30 40.42
N TRP A 509 -10.89 -0.13 39.91
CA TRP A 509 -12.10 0.67 39.70
C TRP A 509 -12.63 1.25 41.02
N ILE A 510 -12.83 0.42 42.05
CA ILE A 510 -13.26 0.87 43.40
C ILE A 510 -12.27 1.91 43.97
N ASN A 511 -10.96 1.70 43.81
CA ASN A 511 -9.94 2.66 44.26
C ASN A 511 -9.99 4.00 43.48
N ARG A 512 -10.34 4.00 42.19
CA ARG A 512 -10.52 5.24 41.41
C ARG A 512 -11.82 5.93 41.78
N MET A 513 -12.94 5.20 41.86
CA MET A 513 -14.24 5.72 42.32
C MET A 513 -14.11 6.45 43.66
N ALA A 514 -13.50 5.79 44.66
CA ALA A 514 -13.29 6.34 45.99
C ALA A 514 -12.27 7.50 46.04
N LYS A 515 -11.31 7.57 45.11
CA LYS A 515 -10.35 8.69 45.01
C LYS A 515 -10.97 9.92 44.32
N SER A 516 -11.89 9.70 43.37
CA SER A 516 -12.53 10.75 42.59
C SER A 516 -13.87 11.23 43.19
N ASN A 517 -14.32 10.65 44.30
CA ASN A 517 -15.64 10.86 44.90
C ASN A 517 -16.83 10.58 43.95
N GLY A 518 -16.69 9.60 43.05
CA GLY A 518 -17.79 9.22 42.15
C GLY A 518 -18.89 8.45 42.87
N ASN A 519 -20.11 8.62 42.39
CA ASN A 519 -21.31 8.00 42.95
C ASN A 519 -21.56 6.61 42.33
N SER A 520 -22.50 5.85 42.90
CA SER A 520 -22.98 4.58 42.33
C SER A 520 -24.49 4.64 42.13
N GLY A 521 -24.97 3.90 41.13
CA GLY A 521 -26.38 3.85 40.75
C GLY A 521 -26.93 2.43 40.64
N GLU A 522 -28.21 2.34 40.25
CA GLU A 522 -28.88 1.10 39.81
C GLU A 522 -28.19 0.53 38.56
N ILE A 523 -27.96 1.41 37.59
CA ILE A 523 -27.02 1.22 36.48
C ILE A 523 -25.82 2.13 36.72
N GLN A 524 -24.62 1.60 36.45
CA GLN A 524 -23.39 2.37 36.44
C GLN A 524 -22.47 1.86 35.34
N ILE A 525 -21.96 2.78 34.51
CA ILE A 525 -21.05 2.49 33.41
C ILE A 525 -19.81 3.36 33.63
N SER A 526 -18.64 2.75 33.76
CA SER A 526 -17.40 3.47 34.04
C SER A 526 -16.34 3.18 32.98
N LEU A 527 -15.61 4.20 32.54
CA LEU A 527 -14.49 4.08 31.59
C LEU A 527 -13.18 4.38 32.32
N ILE A 528 -12.17 3.51 32.24
CA ILE A 528 -10.84 3.73 32.83
C ILE A 528 -9.70 3.43 31.84
N TRP A 529 -8.65 4.25 31.89
CA TRP A 529 -7.42 4.09 31.08
C TRP A 529 -6.17 4.56 31.86
N ASP A 530 -4.97 4.33 31.33
CA ASP A 530 -3.69 4.50 32.06
C ASP A 530 -2.71 5.50 31.39
N ASN A 531 -3.24 6.52 30.70
CA ASN A 531 -2.43 7.57 30.08
C ASN A 531 -2.99 8.99 30.32
N LEU A 532 -2.36 10.02 29.72
CA LEU A 532 -2.77 11.43 29.77
C LEU A 532 -3.58 11.87 28.53
N ASN A 533 -4.13 10.94 27.74
CA ASN A 533 -5.09 11.28 26.69
C ASN A 533 -6.48 11.47 27.28
N ASP A 534 -7.33 12.13 26.51
CA ASP A 534 -8.73 12.39 26.78
C ASP A 534 -9.58 11.36 26.01
N LEU A 535 -10.36 10.54 26.72
CA LEU A 535 -11.30 9.57 26.14
C LEU A 535 -12.69 9.85 26.70
N ASP A 536 -13.67 10.11 25.82
CA ASP A 536 -15.06 10.28 26.25
C ASP A 536 -15.75 8.92 26.40
N LEU A 537 -16.52 8.78 27.49
CA LEU A 537 -17.57 7.79 27.63
C LEU A 537 -18.88 8.33 27.04
N HIS A 538 -19.39 7.64 26.01
CA HIS A 538 -20.70 7.93 25.44
C HIS A 538 -21.69 6.82 25.80
N VAL A 539 -22.79 7.16 26.47
CA VAL A 539 -23.88 6.21 26.76
C VAL A 539 -25.17 6.69 26.12
N PHE A 540 -25.79 5.85 25.32
CA PHE A 540 -27.13 6.10 24.77
C PHE A 540 -28.17 5.37 25.59
N ALA A 541 -29.18 6.11 26.04
CA ALA A 541 -30.36 5.59 26.71
C ALA A 541 -31.34 4.92 25.71
N PRO A 542 -32.33 4.13 26.19
CA PRO A 542 -33.33 3.48 25.34
C PRO A 542 -34.18 4.43 24.48
N SER A 543 -34.28 5.72 24.85
CA SER A 543 -34.90 6.79 24.07
C SER A 543 -34.05 7.27 22.88
N GLY A 544 -32.81 6.78 22.73
CA GLY A 544 -31.82 7.31 21.80
C GLY A 544 -31.05 8.54 22.33
N GLU A 545 -31.40 9.05 23.51
CA GLU A 545 -30.72 10.18 24.13
C GLU A 545 -29.26 9.82 24.49
N LYS A 546 -28.31 10.66 24.05
CA LYS A 546 -26.88 10.52 24.38
C LYS A 546 -26.55 11.25 25.68
N ILE A 547 -25.83 10.58 26.56
CA ILE A 547 -25.16 11.14 27.75
C ILE A 547 -23.66 11.21 27.46
N ASP A 548 -23.08 12.39 27.62
CA ASP A 548 -21.66 12.70 27.38
C ASP A 548 -21.23 14.00 28.09
N VAL A 549 -20.00 14.45 27.82
CA VAL A 549 -19.42 15.72 28.30
C VAL A 549 -20.31 16.96 28.07
N ASN A 550 -21.18 16.93 27.04
CA ASN A 550 -22.08 18.01 26.63
C ASN A 550 -23.48 17.87 27.24
N ASN A 551 -24.04 16.65 27.27
CA ASN A 551 -25.30 16.31 27.92
C ASN A 551 -25.05 15.48 29.20
N ARG A 552 -24.59 16.15 30.26
CA ARG A 552 -24.20 15.49 31.52
C ARG A 552 -25.37 15.06 32.40
N GLN A 553 -26.59 15.51 32.12
CA GLN A 553 -27.80 15.17 32.86
C GLN A 553 -28.95 14.97 31.88
N SER A 554 -29.30 13.70 31.64
CA SER A 554 -30.28 13.29 30.67
C SER A 554 -31.72 13.44 31.17
N GLU A 555 -32.66 13.63 30.25
CA GLU A 555 -34.10 13.67 30.57
C GLU A 555 -34.59 12.37 31.21
N CYS A 556 -33.98 11.22 30.89
CA CYS A 556 -34.29 9.93 31.51
C CYS A 556 -33.58 9.68 32.86
N GLY A 557 -32.86 10.67 33.40
CA GLY A 557 -32.25 10.60 34.73
C GLY A 557 -30.83 9.98 34.77
N GLY A 558 -30.19 9.82 33.62
CA GLY A 558 -28.77 9.44 33.56
C GLY A 558 -27.86 10.64 33.80
N ILE A 559 -26.78 10.46 34.58
CA ILE A 559 -25.81 11.51 34.90
C ILE A 559 -24.39 11.06 34.55
N LEU A 560 -23.63 11.87 33.80
CA LEU A 560 -22.16 11.77 33.74
C LEU A 560 -21.58 12.51 34.95
N ASP A 561 -21.31 11.79 36.04
CA ASP A 561 -20.90 12.37 37.33
C ASP A 561 -19.39 12.42 37.53
N LEU A 562 -18.62 11.57 36.83
CA LEU A 562 -17.18 11.70 36.65
C LEU A 562 -16.82 11.75 35.17
N ASP A 563 -15.82 12.56 34.85
CA ASP A 563 -15.41 12.97 33.51
C ASP A 563 -13.98 13.52 33.65
N ALA A 564 -13.05 13.10 32.78
CA ALA A 564 -11.62 13.10 33.12
C ALA A 564 -10.65 13.25 31.94
N ASN A 565 -9.62 14.08 32.15
CA ASN A 565 -8.55 14.46 31.21
C ASN A 565 -8.85 15.56 30.16
N ILE A 566 -10.01 16.24 30.24
CA ILE A 566 -10.26 17.54 29.55
C ILE A 566 -9.06 18.48 29.73
N SER A 567 -8.45 18.46 30.91
CA SER A 567 -7.07 18.89 31.12
C SER A 567 -6.20 17.68 31.49
N PRO A 568 -5.07 17.43 30.79
CA PRO A 568 -4.28 16.21 30.97
C PRO A 568 -3.39 16.28 32.22
N ASP A 569 -3.98 16.01 33.38
CA ASP A 569 -3.30 15.97 34.69
C ASP A 569 -3.36 14.59 35.36
N ASN A 570 -4.43 13.81 35.14
CA ASN A 570 -4.64 12.51 35.75
C ASN A 570 -4.06 11.37 34.89
N LYS A 571 -3.10 10.63 35.45
CA LYS A 571 -2.48 9.45 34.81
C LYS A 571 -3.27 8.15 35.04
N LYS A 572 -4.31 8.21 35.87
CA LYS A 572 -5.29 7.15 36.13
C LYS A 572 -6.71 7.72 36.03
N PRO A 573 -7.12 8.21 34.84
CA PRO A 573 -8.45 8.74 34.59
C PRO A 573 -9.57 7.71 34.81
N LEU A 574 -10.77 8.24 35.01
CA LEU A 574 -12.01 7.53 35.26
C LEU A 574 -13.16 8.44 34.85
N GLU A 575 -14.01 7.98 33.94
CA GLU A 575 -15.34 8.56 33.69
C GLU A 575 -16.43 7.62 34.20
N ASN A 576 -17.60 8.17 34.52
CA ASN A 576 -18.68 7.44 35.15
C ASN A 576 -20.05 8.01 34.78
N VAL A 577 -20.89 7.19 34.16
CA VAL A 577 -22.32 7.46 33.91
C VAL A 577 -23.16 6.60 34.83
N ILE A 578 -24.13 7.19 35.52
CA ILE A 578 -25.01 6.49 36.47
C ILE A 578 -26.49 6.84 36.29
N TRP A 579 -27.37 5.91 36.67
CA TRP A 579 -28.77 6.17 37.01
C TRP A 579 -28.95 5.89 38.49
N SER A 580 -29.36 6.88 39.28
CA SER A 580 -29.58 6.73 40.72
C SER A 580 -30.83 7.48 41.16
N ASP A 581 -31.84 6.72 41.58
CA ASP A 581 -33.12 7.25 42.08
C ASP A 581 -32.92 8.15 43.32
N GLU A 582 -31.89 7.87 44.14
CA GLU A 582 -31.49 8.72 45.28
C GLU A 582 -31.01 10.13 44.84
N LEU A 583 -30.53 10.28 43.60
CA LEU A 583 -30.00 11.55 43.06
C LEU A 583 -30.97 12.26 42.11
N THR A 584 -31.86 11.51 41.44
CA THR A 584 -32.73 12.06 40.37
C THR A 584 -34.23 11.87 40.59
N SER A 585 -34.63 11.02 41.54
CA SER A 585 -36.01 10.51 41.68
C SER A 585 -36.55 9.90 40.37
N LYS A 586 -35.66 9.25 39.62
CA LYS A 586 -35.93 8.49 38.39
C LYS A 586 -35.11 7.18 38.43
N SER A 587 -35.79 6.06 38.26
CA SER A 587 -35.14 4.78 37.96
C SER A 587 -34.61 4.73 36.52
N ALA A 588 -33.73 3.78 36.24
CA ALA A 588 -33.25 3.54 34.89
C ALA A 588 -34.40 3.02 33.99
N PRO A 589 -34.69 3.66 32.83
CA PRO A 589 -35.74 3.19 31.93
C PRO A 589 -35.40 1.79 31.37
N HIS A 590 -36.44 0.98 31.14
CA HIS A 590 -36.30 -0.32 30.47
C HIS A 590 -35.85 -0.14 29.01
N GLY A 591 -35.43 -1.24 28.38
CA GLY A 591 -35.03 -1.25 26.97
C GLY A 591 -33.53 -1.17 26.78
N THR A 592 -33.09 -0.80 25.58
CA THR A 592 -31.72 -1.10 25.12
C THR A 592 -30.77 0.09 25.21
N TYR A 593 -29.71 -0.08 26.00
CA TYR A 593 -28.61 0.85 26.18
C TYR A 593 -27.46 0.49 25.24
N ARG A 594 -26.71 1.51 24.77
CA ARG A 594 -25.52 1.35 23.93
C ARG A 594 -24.37 2.15 24.52
N VAL A 595 -23.22 1.51 24.72
CA VAL A 595 -22.02 2.12 25.30
C VAL A 595 -20.92 2.20 24.25
N MET A 596 -20.38 3.40 24.05
CA MET A 596 -19.29 3.68 23.12
C MET A 596 -18.14 4.42 23.81
N VAL A 597 -16.92 4.28 23.29
CA VAL A 597 -15.73 5.01 23.74
C VAL A 597 -15.15 5.80 22.57
N HIS A 598 -14.79 7.05 22.81
CA HIS A 598 -14.26 7.97 21.80
C HIS A 598 -12.91 8.55 22.22
N HIS A 599 -11.98 8.74 21.28
CA HIS A 599 -10.67 9.32 21.57
C HIS A 599 -10.63 10.82 21.28
N ASN A 600 -11.29 11.59 22.15
CA ASN A 600 -11.50 13.03 22.06
C ASN A 600 -10.23 13.82 21.74
N GLN A 601 -9.21 13.73 22.59
CA GLN A 601 -7.99 14.51 22.44
C GLN A 601 -6.72 13.73 22.79
N LYS A 602 -5.79 13.70 21.82
CA LYS A 602 -4.41 13.27 22.02
C LYS A 602 -3.56 14.43 22.51
N HIS A 603 -3.10 14.32 23.75
CA HIS A 603 -2.31 15.38 24.37
C HIS A 603 -0.81 15.25 24.05
N ASN A 604 -0.12 16.38 23.90
CA ASN A 604 1.32 16.40 23.59
C ASN A 604 2.17 16.47 24.88
N LYS A 605 2.12 15.42 25.69
CA LYS A 605 2.85 15.26 26.97
C LYS A 605 3.59 13.92 27.03
N ARG A 606 4.51 13.75 27.98
CA ARG A 606 5.01 12.39 28.30
C ARG A 606 3.88 11.56 28.91
N ASN A 607 3.77 10.29 28.51
CA ASN A 607 2.69 9.36 28.88
C ASN A 607 1.34 9.59 28.15
N THR A 608 1.37 9.83 26.84
CA THR A 608 0.21 9.84 25.93
C THR A 608 0.34 8.77 24.84
N LYS A 609 0.39 7.50 25.27
CA LYS A 609 0.47 6.34 24.36
C LYS A 609 -0.75 6.30 23.45
N ASP A 610 -0.53 5.96 22.19
CA ASP A 610 -1.54 5.89 21.14
C ASP A 610 -1.26 4.62 20.31
N PRO A 611 -2.20 3.67 20.14
CA PRO A 611 -3.56 3.68 20.70
C PRO A 611 -3.60 3.70 22.23
N THR A 612 -4.66 4.30 22.77
CA THR A 612 -5.00 4.29 24.19
C THR A 612 -5.74 3.01 24.52
N ALA A 613 -5.16 2.14 25.35
CA ALA A 613 -5.86 0.99 25.91
C ALA A 613 -6.75 1.41 27.10
N TYR A 614 -7.96 0.86 27.15
CA TYR A 614 -8.99 1.18 28.14
C TYR A 614 -9.76 -0.06 28.59
N SER A 615 -10.48 0.09 29.70
CA SER A 615 -11.47 -0.87 30.19
C SER A 615 -12.77 -0.14 30.51
N VAL A 616 -13.90 -0.65 30.02
CA VAL A 616 -15.25 -0.25 30.43
C VAL A 616 -15.77 -1.26 31.44
N ILE A 617 -16.29 -0.78 32.58
CA ILE A 617 -17.01 -1.58 33.57
C ILE A 617 -18.50 -1.26 33.42
N VAL A 618 -19.35 -2.29 33.30
CA VAL A 618 -20.81 -2.14 33.28
C VAL A 618 -21.41 -2.86 34.48
N LYS A 619 -22.10 -2.09 35.33
CA LYS A 619 -22.91 -2.56 36.46
C LYS A 619 -24.39 -2.44 36.09
N VAL A 620 -25.12 -3.54 36.24
CA VAL A 620 -26.59 -3.57 36.17
C VAL A 620 -27.11 -4.39 37.35
N ASP A 621 -27.84 -3.75 38.27
CA ASP A 621 -28.33 -4.33 39.53
C ASP A 621 -27.22 -4.97 40.40
N GLN A 622 -26.95 -6.26 40.22
CA GLN A 622 -25.92 -7.04 40.93
C GLN A 622 -24.85 -7.64 39.98
N MET A 623 -25.02 -7.49 38.67
CA MET A 623 -24.07 -7.95 37.67
C MET A 623 -23.00 -6.88 37.43
N LEU A 624 -21.74 -7.31 37.36
CA LEU A 624 -20.58 -6.49 37.02
C LEU A 624 -19.81 -7.16 35.88
N ALA A 625 -19.68 -6.47 34.75
CA ALA A 625 -18.99 -6.94 33.55
C ALA A 625 -17.81 -6.02 33.19
N GLU A 626 -16.76 -6.55 32.55
CA GLU A 626 -15.65 -5.78 31.98
C GLU A 626 -15.52 -5.96 30.47
N PHE A 627 -15.25 -4.86 29.76
CA PHE A 627 -14.99 -4.84 28.33
C PHE A 627 -13.68 -4.08 28.08
N ASN A 628 -12.65 -4.81 27.66
CA ASN A 628 -11.31 -4.26 27.44
C ASN A 628 -11.09 -3.97 25.94
N GLY A 629 -10.47 -2.83 25.62
CA GLY A 629 -10.23 -2.42 24.23
C GLY A 629 -9.08 -1.43 24.08
N SER A 630 -8.91 -0.93 22.85
CA SER A 630 -7.95 0.14 22.56
C SER A 630 -8.35 0.93 21.31
N ILE A 631 -8.24 2.25 21.41
CA ILE A 631 -8.65 3.20 20.36
C ILE A 631 -7.49 4.15 20.04
N SER A 632 -7.28 4.45 18.76
CA SER A 632 -6.31 5.46 18.32
C SER A 632 -6.97 6.83 18.15
N HIS A 633 -6.24 7.92 18.34
CA HIS A 633 -6.79 9.25 18.10
C HIS A 633 -7.07 9.48 16.60
N GLY A 634 -8.31 9.86 16.28
CA GLY A 634 -8.80 10.00 14.90
C GLY A 634 -9.50 8.76 14.36
N GLU A 635 -9.56 7.65 15.11
CA GLU A 635 -10.53 6.57 14.84
C GLU A 635 -11.95 7.02 15.21
N PRO A 636 -12.99 6.50 14.53
CA PRO A 636 -14.37 6.70 14.95
C PRO A 636 -14.61 6.10 16.34
N ALA A 637 -15.59 6.64 17.08
CA ALA A 637 -15.98 6.10 18.38
C ALA A 637 -16.35 4.61 18.27
N GLN A 638 -15.76 3.79 19.14
CA GLN A 638 -15.90 2.33 19.10
C GLN A 638 -17.10 1.87 19.92
N ASP A 639 -17.92 0.99 19.34
CA ASP A 639 -19.00 0.29 20.05
C ASP A 639 -18.44 -0.78 20.99
N ILE A 640 -18.77 -0.69 22.28
CA ILE A 640 -18.22 -1.58 23.31
C ILE A 640 -19.22 -2.67 23.67
N VAL A 641 -20.43 -2.27 24.07
CA VAL A 641 -21.49 -3.17 24.48
C VAL A 641 -22.86 -2.55 24.27
N GLN A 642 -23.81 -3.39 23.87
CA GLN A 642 -25.23 -3.08 23.83
C GLN A 642 -25.93 -4.07 24.76
N PHE A 643 -26.67 -3.56 25.74
CA PHE A 643 -27.37 -4.38 26.74
C PHE A 643 -28.82 -3.92 26.89
N THR A 644 -29.74 -4.84 27.19
CA THR A 644 -31.16 -4.52 27.35
C THR A 644 -31.56 -4.70 28.82
N LEU A 645 -32.08 -3.64 29.42
CA LEU A 645 -32.63 -3.64 30.77
C LEU A 645 -34.08 -4.17 30.72
N GLU A 646 -34.38 -5.19 31.53
CA GLU A 646 -35.77 -5.63 31.75
C GLU A 646 -36.56 -4.57 32.54
N GLU A 647 -37.89 -4.67 32.46
CA GLU A 647 -38.82 -3.82 33.20
C GLU A 647 -38.53 -3.80 34.71
N SER A 648 -38.72 -2.63 35.34
CA SER A 648 -38.41 -2.42 36.75
C SER A 648 -39.14 -3.41 37.66
N GLU A 649 -40.43 -3.69 37.39
CA GLU A 649 -41.20 -4.73 38.09
C GLU A 649 -40.56 -6.12 38.00
N ILE A 650 -40.04 -6.49 36.82
CA ILE A 650 -39.39 -7.79 36.60
C ILE A 650 -38.06 -7.85 37.36
N ARG A 651 -37.29 -6.76 37.40
CA ARG A 651 -36.01 -6.67 38.13
C ARG A 651 -36.23 -6.70 39.64
N GLU A 652 -37.29 -6.07 40.15
CA GLU A 652 -37.66 -6.13 41.57
C GLU A 652 -38.22 -7.50 41.98
N ALA A 653 -39.00 -8.15 41.11
CA ALA A 653 -39.41 -9.54 41.31
C ALA A 653 -38.21 -10.52 41.31
N ARG A 654 -37.18 -10.28 40.49
CA ARG A 654 -35.91 -11.03 40.55
C ARG A 654 -35.16 -10.81 41.86
N LYS A 655 -35.05 -9.56 42.35
CA LYS A 655 -34.44 -9.25 43.65
C LYS A 655 -35.16 -9.97 44.80
N GLN A 656 -36.50 -9.97 44.78
CA GLN A 656 -37.32 -10.71 45.75
C GLN A 656 -37.11 -12.23 45.66
N LEU A 657 -37.08 -12.80 44.44
CA LEU A 657 -36.80 -14.22 44.21
C LEU A 657 -35.43 -14.63 44.78
N VAL A 658 -34.37 -13.88 44.47
CA VAL A 658 -33.00 -14.14 44.98
C VAL A 658 -32.94 -14.01 46.51
N ALA A 659 -33.60 -13.00 47.09
CA ALA A 659 -33.70 -12.86 48.54
C ALA A 659 -34.41 -14.05 49.20
N ARG A 660 -35.53 -14.51 48.63
CA ARG A 660 -36.29 -15.66 49.12
C ARG A 660 -35.52 -16.98 48.99
N ILE A 661 -34.77 -17.16 47.90
CA ILE A 661 -33.89 -18.30 47.66
C ILE A 661 -32.76 -18.33 48.71
N ASN A 662 -32.11 -17.19 48.96
CA ASN A 662 -31.05 -17.10 49.97
C ASN A 662 -31.58 -17.30 51.39
N GLN A 663 -32.79 -16.79 51.68
CA GLN A 663 -33.49 -17.05 52.94
C GLN A 663 -33.76 -18.55 53.12
N ALA A 664 -34.32 -19.24 52.12
CA ALA A 664 -34.60 -20.68 52.18
C ALA A 664 -33.32 -21.51 52.38
N LYS A 665 -32.24 -21.15 51.66
CA LYS A 665 -30.90 -21.76 51.82
C LYS A 665 -30.32 -21.53 53.23
N SER A 666 -30.67 -20.42 53.90
CA SER A 666 -30.25 -20.15 55.29
C SER A 666 -31.12 -20.83 56.35
N SER A 667 -32.40 -21.10 56.07
CA SER A 667 -33.34 -21.76 56.99
C SER A 667 -33.38 -23.28 56.86
N GLY A 668 -32.80 -23.84 55.78
CA GLY A 668 -32.91 -25.27 55.44
C GLY A 668 -34.27 -25.64 54.84
N GLU A 669 -35.00 -24.65 54.33
CA GLU A 669 -36.31 -24.83 53.71
C GLU A 669 -36.16 -25.31 52.26
N SER A 670 -36.86 -26.39 51.92
CA SER A 670 -36.94 -26.87 50.53
C SER A 670 -37.96 -26.03 49.77
N ILE A 671 -37.51 -25.36 48.71
CA ILE A 671 -38.33 -24.56 47.80
C ILE A 671 -38.18 -25.07 46.36
N ASP A 672 -39.22 -24.92 45.55
CA ASP A 672 -39.10 -25.03 44.10
C ASP A 672 -38.72 -23.65 43.53
N GLU A 673 -37.47 -23.51 43.08
CA GLU A 673 -36.97 -22.24 42.51
C GLU A 673 -37.66 -21.91 41.17
N ALA A 674 -38.19 -22.90 40.44
CA ALA A 674 -38.88 -22.69 39.17
C ALA A 674 -40.35 -22.28 39.38
N GLU A 675 -41.06 -22.89 40.32
CA GLU A 675 -42.43 -22.49 40.67
C GLU A 675 -42.45 -21.06 41.24
N LEU A 676 -41.56 -20.74 42.18
CA LEU A 676 -41.42 -19.39 42.72
C LEU A 676 -41.05 -18.35 41.64
N SER A 677 -40.19 -18.72 40.69
CA SER A 677 -39.85 -17.88 39.55
C SER A 677 -41.05 -17.64 38.62
N TYR A 678 -41.87 -18.66 38.35
CA TYR A 678 -43.09 -18.51 37.57
C TYR A 678 -44.12 -17.62 38.29
N GLN A 679 -44.35 -17.84 39.58
CA GLN A 679 -45.28 -17.03 40.38
C GLN A 679 -44.87 -15.55 40.44
N LEU A 680 -43.59 -15.26 40.72
CA LEU A 680 -43.08 -13.89 40.88
C LEU A 680 -42.83 -13.16 39.56
N ILE A 681 -42.25 -13.84 38.56
CA ILE A 681 -41.77 -13.19 37.32
C ILE A 681 -42.62 -13.57 36.10
N GLY A 682 -43.08 -14.82 36.02
CA GLY A 682 -43.93 -15.29 34.92
C GLY A 682 -45.25 -14.52 34.83
N THR A 683 -45.95 -14.37 35.97
CA THR A 683 -47.19 -13.59 36.09
C THR A 683 -47.03 -12.15 35.59
N ILE A 684 -45.94 -11.47 35.98
CA ILE A 684 -45.66 -10.08 35.57
C ILE A 684 -45.36 -9.99 34.08
N ARG A 685 -44.52 -10.89 33.54
CA ARG A 685 -44.19 -10.90 32.10
C ARG A 685 -45.43 -11.16 31.23
N ASN A 686 -46.35 -12.03 31.66
CA ASN A 686 -47.59 -12.27 30.93
C ASN A 686 -48.47 -11.01 30.90
N ARG A 687 -48.70 -10.36 32.06
CA ARG A 687 -49.47 -9.11 32.15
C ARG A 687 -48.90 -8.02 31.24
N LEU A 688 -47.60 -7.76 31.31
CA LEU A 688 -46.94 -6.72 30.51
C LEU A 688 -46.97 -7.06 29.00
N ARG A 689 -46.94 -8.34 28.62
CA ARG A 689 -47.13 -8.76 27.22
C ARG A 689 -48.56 -8.55 26.72
N GLU A 690 -49.57 -8.80 27.55
CA GLU A 690 -50.97 -8.51 27.23
C GLU A 690 -51.23 -7.00 27.11
N GLU A 691 -50.73 -6.20 28.05
CA GLU A 691 -50.84 -4.73 28.02
C GLU A 691 -50.15 -4.13 26.78
N SER A 692 -48.91 -4.55 26.48
CA SER A 692 -48.19 -4.11 25.28
C SER A 692 -48.86 -4.55 23.97
N MET A 693 -49.46 -5.75 23.93
CA MET A 693 -50.18 -6.25 22.76
C MET A 693 -51.46 -5.47 22.49
N ASN A 694 -52.21 -5.12 23.54
CA ASN A 694 -53.42 -4.31 23.42
C ASN A 694 -53.11 -2.89 22.93
N GLN A 695 -52.07 -2.24 23.48
CA GLN A 695 -51.65 -0.92 23.02
C GLN A 695 -51.24 -0.92 21.54
N LEU A 696 -50.56 -1.97 21.06
CA LEU A 696 -50.21 -2.20 19.65
C LEU A 696 -51.39 -2.58 18.73
N LEU A 697 -52.61 -2.63 19.25
CA LEU A 697 -53.86 -2.85 18.53
C LEU A 697 -54.80 -1.63 18.54
N ASP A 698 -54.63 -0.73 19.51
CA ASP A 698 -55.35 0.56 19.58
C ASP A 698 -54.67 1.66 18.74
N ASP A 699 -53.35 1.56 18.49
CA ASP A 699 -52.54 2.43 17.60
C ASP A 699 -52.58 2.03 16.10
#